data_AF-A0A7C2SCV9-F1
#
_entry.id   AF-A0A7C2SCV9-F1
#
_cell.length_a   1.000
_cell.length_b   1.000
_cell.length_c   1.000
_cell.angle_alpha   90.00
_cell.angle_beta   90.00
_cell.angle_gamma   90.00
#
_symmetry.space_group_name_H-M   'P 1'
#
loop_
_entity.id
_entity.type
_entity.pdbx_description
1 polymer ?
#
loop_
_entity_poly.entity_id
_entity_poly.type
_entity_poly.pdbx_seq_one_letter_code
_entity_poly.pdbx_strand_id
1 'polypeptide(L)'
;MGAARAAVAAGLAAGCASLLASASAAVEAFDGRLQVHGYYEAQIRSIARDFDLSDDWDLTQWWNVLNLEIEASVAPEGFGPFDVISLFGRIEVRYDCVWTGACTLFDSADAYRFSRHGRLPKRLMDARRTGYQGTAETGDRRYFHDVPFEFVGPAPDERLLVPRGDREPMEFWQTPLGNGFFGRLSWGPDALPLTDDDLGFFYFEELVEDHCRRWGARKRRGSENGRTEGSTLLLDPNCDYDTIGAMRDKPNPFNPDDFNPILGVGGRAALPFRPATELAADSGASLEHPRGIYYPNYRLQQLIADGDLTPISTRYRRGELAWNRGQAQQEQKELKELYADIEMFDSRLWLRIGYQTIVWGKTELFRNQDQFNPQDVGLASLPSLEESRISLWAVRGIWSFYDVGPFADVRLEIAMNYDQWQPIDPGVCGEPYAPLAVCQLHEGSIAHGYLGLGLAGIELPPDPWNSLRGVEVGARLEFRFDRFSFALTDFYGYQDFPYVAQIFSYSRNVDPVSGRPRHTMSTGRCRTGKEPACLDSENALTQHHANQQLFAASCAVSLAVAPDIDPTACLANIFGSTQLTPPNATGLQPPVVGALGLVARGDTDELGGGLVEPGTVLLSLLEVEDPDGFRDAIQAASYNGQLRKVTVNLNADPFDGPSPDFVNVTEDNPLLDLSPAEFDANVAFFFTVLDASLAGRLTDWQEALLGCGPFYETSCDLDGIDVLNMEAGVIFQSFTNIPGTFEPGYTWDTFDRSRAQPGTVGFEGATICTRFENGRTFVLPGCRGPGDPGYDVRIDGSTTGLLHPFTGQPFQNELAVVSWNAFMAIAAFGMPQDPGNIRPQEFDARNPFRSGACSFRHPQLCSTVAALLELTGQERNSIRAGGNGRFGRIDFVHHSGGVGVLRVDKSNVLGFSMDFAEDVTKSNWGIEFTWVEGLHVGDNDAEDGLAEGVDFYRLTISADRPTFVNFLNANRTFFINTQWFFQYTDEFRESFAAGYQWDVFGVLSIATGYFQDRLLPSLTVVYFLRNDSFAVLPQITYRFTENFQATFGIAAFAGREEERVMPLNGLAPGGQRFGRNAYSSFIEPGLAAVRERDELYLRIRYTF
;
A
#
# COMPACT_ATOMS: atom_id res chain seq x y z
N MET A 1 -12.71 -9.64 -41.89
CA MET A 1 -13.34 -9.20 -40.62
C MET A 1 -14.25 -7.98 -40.74
N GLY A 2 -14.07 -7.06 -41.70
CA GLY A 2 -14.97 -5.90 -41.89
C GLY A 2 -16.41 -6.22 -42.33
N ALA A 3 -16.61 -7.28 -43.14
CA ALA A 3 -17.94 -7.65 -43.64
C ALA A 3 -18.87 -8.24 -42.56
N ALA A 4 -18.31 -8.94 -41.56
CA ALA A 4 -19.09 -9.50 -40.45
C ALA A 4 -19.55 -8.42 -39.46
N ARG A 5 -18.71 -7.40 -39.21
CA ARG A 5 -19.05 -6.24 -38.37
C ARG A 5 -20.12 -5.34 -39.02
N ALA A 6 -20.03 -5.13 -40.33
CA ALA A 6 -21.06 -4.41 -41.08
C ALA A 6 -22.39 -5.18 -41.12
N ALA A 7 -22.35 -6.52 -41.18
CA ALA A 7 -23.55 -7.36 -41.16
C ALA A 7 -24.24 -7.39 -39.78
N VAL A 8 -23.49 -7.36 -38.67
CA VAL A 8 -24.06 -7.28 -37.31
C VAL A 8 -24.61 -5.88 -37.03
N ALA A 9 -23.88 -4.82 -37.40
CA ALA A 9 -24.36 -3.44 -37.25
C ALA A 9 -25.57 -3.15 -38.16
N ALA A 10 -25.58 -3.66 -39.40
CA ALA A 10 -26.73 -3.57 -40.28
C ALA A 10 -27.88 -4.48 -39.82
N GLY A 11 -27.60 -5.62 -39.19
CA GLY A 11 -28.59 -6.51 -38.58
C GLY A 11 -29.25 -5.89 -37.35
N LEU A 12 -28.48 -5.21 -36.49
CA LEU A 12 -29.00 -4.44 -35.36
C LEU A 12 -29.73 -3.18 -35.81
N ALA A 13 -29.23 -2.47 -36.82
CA ALA A 13 -29.93 -1.30 -37.38
C ALA A 13 -31.22 -1.68 -38.12
N ALA A 14 -31.25 -2.81 -38.84
CA ALA A 14 -32.45 -3.35 -39.48
C ALA A 14 -33.42 -3.99 -38.47
N GLY A 15 -32.90 -4.58 -37.39
CA GLY A 15 -33.69 -5.02 -36.22
C GLY A 15 -34.35 -3.84 -35.51
N CYS A 16 -33.59 -2.78 -35.21
CA CYS A 16 -34.13 -1.54 -34.66
C CYS A 16 -35.13 -0.86 -35.62
N ALA A 17 -34.85 -0.83 -36.93
CA ALA A 17 -35.77 -0.26 -37.92
C ALA A 17 -37.07 -1.08 -38.10
N SER A 18 -37.04 -2.38 -37.83
CA SER A 18 -38.24 -3.23 -37.84
C SER A 18 -39.01 -3.24 -36.50
N LEU A 19 -38.33 -2.98 -35.37
CA LEU A 19 -38.94 -2.75 -34.06
C LEU A 19 -39.60 -1.36 -33.93
N LEU A 20 -39.16 -0.38 -34.73
CA LEU A 20 -39.80 0.94 -34.80
C LEU A 20 -41.21 0.93 -35.44
N ALA A 21 -41.68 -0.21 -35.95
CA ALA A 21 -42.95 -0.34 -36.67
C ALA A 21 -44.03 -1.19 -35.97
N SER A 22 -43.72 -1.87 -34.85
CA SER A 22 -44.69 -2.63 -34.05
C SER A 22 -45.10 -1.86 -32.80
N ALA A 23 -46.39 -1.92 -32.44
CA ALA A 23 -46.83 -1.54 -31.11
C ALA A 23 -46.08 -2.41 -30.08
N SER A 24 -45.37 -1.78 -29.14
CA SER A 24 -44.80 -2.47 -27.98
C SER A 24 -45.95 -3.13 -27.23
N ALA A 25 -45.81 -4.44 -27.03
CA ALA A 25 -46.67 -5.25 -26.22
C ALA A 25 -45.78 -6.38 -25.70
N ALA A 26 -45.92 -6.70 -24.41
CA ALA A 26 -45.26 -7.85 -23.82
C ALA A 26 -45.54 -9.09 -24.69
N VAL A 27 -44.55 -9.96 -24.83
CA VAL A 27 -44.78 -11.26 -25.48
C VAL A 27 -45.56 -12.11 -24.49
N GLU A 28 -46.88 -12.13 -24.65
CA GLU A 28 -47.79 -12.94 -23.84
C GLU A 28 -47.98 -14.32 -24.48
N ALA A 29 -47.83 -15.37 -23.67
CA ALA A 29 -48.13 -16.74 -24.06
C ALA A 29 -48.99 -17.43 -22.99
N PHE A 30 -49.68 -18.50 -23.38
CA PHE A 30 -50.53 -19.31 -22.50
C PHE A 30 -51.61 -18.49 -21.76
N ASP A 31 -52.39 -17.69 -22.50
CA ASP A 31 -53.45 -16.82 -21.96
C ASP A 31 -52.94 -15.84 -20.88
N GLY A 32 -51.78 -15.21 -21.13
CA GLY A 32 -51.18 -14.22 -20.24
C GLY A 32 -50.45 -14.80 -19.02
N ARG A 33 -50.33 -16.13 -18.94
CA ARG A 33 -49.59 -16.81 -17.85
C ARG A 33 -48.08 -16.69 -17.97
N LEU A 34 -47.56 -16.46 -19.17
CA LEU A 34 -46.17 -16.12 -19.39
C LEU A 34 -46.12 -14.73 -20.02
N GLN A 35 -45.40 -13.81 -19.39
CA GLN A 35 -45.17 -12.46 -19.90
C GLN A 35 -43.67 -12.21 -19.99
N VAL A 36 -43.24 -11.67 -21.12
CA VAL A 36 -41.87 -11.21 -21.31
C VAL A 36 -41.92 -9.74 -21.70
N HIS A 37 -41.30 -8.90 -20.90
CA HIS A 37 -41.14 -7.47 -21.16
C HIS A 37 -39.70 -7.06 -20.85
N GLY A 38 -39.31 -5.86 -21.25
CA GLY A 38 -37.96 -5.41 -20.99
C GLY A 38 -37.62 -4.09 -21.62
N TYR A 39 -36.33 -3.79 -21.66
CA TYR A 39 -35.85 -2.62 -22.36
C TYR A 39 -34.46 -2.83 -22.95
N TYR A 40 -34.21 -2.06 -24.00
CA TYR A 40 -32.87 -1.79 -24.49
C TYR A 40 -32.47 -0.37 -24.06
N GLU A 41 -31.28 -0.22 -23.50
CA GLU A 41 -30.71 1.07 -23.15
C GLU A 41 -29.27 1.22 -23.63
N ALA A 42 -28.98 2.31 -24.34
CA ALA A 42 -27.62 2.74 -24.60
C ALA A 42 -27.22 3.82 -23.58
N GLN A 43 -26.15 3.60 -22.81
CA GLN A 43 -25.59 4.59 -21.89
C GLN A 43 -24.20 5.01 -22.36
N ILE A 44 -23.98 6.30 -22.55
CA ILE A 44 -22.70 6.89 -22.93
C ILE A 44 -22.27 7.83 -21.82
N ARG A 45 -21.04 7.68 -21.32
CA ARG A 45 -20.49 8.56 -20.29
C ARG A 45 -19.07 8.98 -20.60
N SER A 46 -18.73 10.18 -20.16
CA SER A 46 -17.39 10.73 -20.25
C SER A 46 -17.00 11.43 -18.95
N ILE A 47 -15.72 11.30 -18.57
CA ILE A 47 -15.15 11.91 -17.39
C ILE A 47 -14.14 12.99 -17.79
N ALA A 48 -14.15 14.10 -17.05
CA ALA A 48 -13.09 15.11 -17.03
C ALA A 48 -12.82 15.53 -15.57
N ARG A 49 -11.66 16.11 -15.29
CA ARG A 49 -11.37 16.68 -13.97
C ARG A 49 -11.75 18.17 -13.94
N ASP A 50 -12.53 18.58 -12.93
CA ASP A 50 -12.94 19.97 -12.68
C ASP A 50 -13.64 20.66 -13.88
N PHE A 51 -14.20 19.88 -14.82
CA PHE A 51 -14.61 20.33 -16.16
C PHE A 51 -13.56 21.22 -16.87
N ASP A 52 -12.28 21.05 -16.56
CA ASP A 52 -11.20 21.84 -17.14
C ASP A 52 -11.03 21.45 -18.61
N LEU A 53 -11.27 22.43 -19.51
CA LEU A 53 -11.05 22.25 -20.95
C LEU A 53 -9.59 22.02 -21.32
N SER A 54 -8.66 22.27 -20.39
CA SER A 54 -7.25 21.92 -20.53
C SER A 54 -7.00 20.42 -20.28
N ASP A 55 -7.91 19.71 -19.60
CA ASP A 55 -7.85 18.26 -19.44
C ASP A 55 -8.49 17.53 -20.64
N ASP A 56 -8.17 16.24 -20.78
CA ASP A 56 -8.78 15.40 -21.80
C ASP A 56 -10.18 14.94 -21.36
N TRP A 57 -11.11 14.82 -22.31
CA TRP A 57 -12.42 14.23 -22.09
C TRP A 57 -12.40 12.74 -22.39
N ASP A 58 -12.39 11.93 -21.35
CA ASP A 58 -12.24 10.48 -21.45
C ASP A 58 -13.59 9.86 -21.79
N LEU A 59 -13.72 9.16 -22.92
CA LEU A 59 -14.91 8.30 -23.14
C LEU A 59 -14.74 7.05 -22.28
N THR A 60 -15.41 7.03 -21.14
CA THR A 60 -15.23 6.00 -20.09
C THR A 60 -16.19 4.85 -20.22
N GLN A 61 -17.36 5.07 -20.83
CA GLN A 61 -18.40 4.05 -20.90
C GLN A 61 -19.25 4.24 -22.15
N TRP A 62 -19.51 3.14 -22.85
CA TRP A 62 -20.57 3.07 -23.84
C TRP A 62 -21.26 1.70 -23.75
N TRP A 63 -22.19 1.61 -22.81
CA TRP A 63 -22.98 0.41 -22.57
C TRP A 63 -24.14 0.28 -23.53
N ASN A 64 -24.39 -0.98 -23.87
CA ASN A 64 -25.59 -1.46 -24.51
C ASN A 64 -26.18 -2.47 -23.54
N VAL A 65 -27.27 -2.09 -22.88
CA VAL A 65 -27.94 -2.86 -21.84
C VAL A 65 -29.20 -3.44 -22.44
N LEU A 66 -29.35 -4.76 -22.38
CA LEU A 66 -30.59 -5.46 -22.65
C LEU A 66 -31.07 -6.08 -21.35
N ASN A 67 -32.21 -5.61 -20.85
CA ASN A 67 -32.86 -6.17 -19.67
C ASN A 67 -34.13 -6.91 -20.11
N LEU A 68 -34.26 -8.16 -19.68
CA LEU A 68 -35.39 -9.04 -19.95
C LEU A 68 -35.98 -9.53 -18.64
N GLU A 69 -37.26 -9.26 -18.43
CA GLU A 69 -38.04 -9.71 -17.29
C GLU A 69 -39.06 -10.74 -17.77
N ILE A 70 -39.06 -11.88 -17.10
CA ILE A 70 -39.85 -13.07 -17.44
C ILE A 70 -40.71 -13.41 -16.23
N GLU A 71 -42.01 -13.28 -16.40
CA GLU A 71 -42.99 -13.60 -15.37
C GLU A 71 -43.82 -14.80 -15.79
N ALA A 72 -43.88 -15.83 -14.94
CA ALA A 72 -44.65 -17.03 -15.18
C ALA A 72 -45.59 -17.35 -14.01
N SER A 73 -46.89 -17.28 -14.25
CA SER A 73 -47.93 -17.71 -13.31
C SER A 73 -48.17 -19.23 -13.43
N VAL A 74 -47.47 -20.02 -12.60
CA VAL A 74 -47.50 -21.49 -12.66
C VAL A 74 -48.81 -22.06 -12.13
N ALA A 75 -49.28 -21.55 -10.99
CA ALA A 75 -50.54 -21.94 -10.38
C ALA A 75 -51.34 -20.69 -9.97
N PRO A 76 -51.95 -19.96 -10.92
CA PRO A 76 -52.68 -18.71 -10.64
C PRO A 76 -53.98 -18.92 -9.87
N GLU A 77 -54.55 -20.14 -9.92
CA GLU A 77 -55.75 -20.53 -9.17
C GLU A 77 -55.41 -21.43 -7.96
N GLY A 78 -54.11 -21.60 -7.65
CA GLY A 78 -53.63 -22.46 -6.58
C GLY A 78 -53.72 -23.96 -6.85
N PHE A 79 -53.08 -24.75 -5.99
CA PHE A 79 -53.20 -26.22 -5.95
C PHE A 79 -52.91 -26.74 -4.54
N GLY A 80 -53.88 -27.40 -3.92
CA GLY A 80 -53.71 -27.96 -2.58
C GLY A 80 -53.56 -26.85 -1.52
N PRO A 81 -52.48 -26.82 -0.71
CA PRO A 81 -52.26 -25.80 0.32
C PRO A 81 -51.68 -24.48 -0.22
N PHE A 82 -51.42 -24.39 -1.54
CA PHE A 82 -50.85 -23.21 -2.19
C PHE A 82 -51.96 -22.43 -2.88
N ASP A 83 -52.09 -21.15 -2.55
CA ASP A 83 -53.09 -20.24 -3.11
C ASP A 83 -52.63 -19.67 -4.46
N VAL A 84 -51.35 -19.27 -4.55
CA VAL A 84 -50.71 -18.78 -5.77
C VAL A 84 -49.25 -19.24 -5.82
N ILE A 85 -48.78 -19.62 -7.01
CA ILE A 85 -47.35 -19.82 -7.29
C ILE A 85 -46.99 -19.07 -8.57
N SER A 86 -46.04 -18.14 -8.47
CA SER A 86 -45.45 -17.43 -9.60
C SER A 86 -43.92 -17.57 -9.61
N LEU A 87 -43.34 -17.52 -10.79
CA LEU A 87 -41.91 -17.50 -11.03
C LEU A 87 -41.54 -16.18 -11.69
N PHE A 88 -40.44 -15.61 -11.25
CA PHE A 88 -39.85 -14.41 -11.82
C PHE A 88 -38.40 -14.68 -12.20
N GLY A 89 -37.99 -14.22 -13.37
CA GLY A 89 -36.60 -14.24 -13.81
C GLY A 89 -36.22 -12.94 -14.49
N ARG A 90 -35.07 -12.38 -14.12
CA ARG A 90 -34.50 -11.18 -14.73
C ARG A 90 -33.11 -11.46 -15.26
N ILE A 91 -32.94 -11.23 -16.56
CA ILE A 91 -31.67 -11.38 -17.26
C ILE A 91 -31.23 -10.00 -17.73
N GLU A 92 -30.03 -9.59 -17.36
CA GLU A 92 -29.46 -8.31 -17.75
C GLU A 92 -28.13 -8.53 -18.46
N VAL A 93 -28.09 -8.17 -19.75
CA VAL A 93 -26.89 -8.25 -20.57
C VAL A 93 -26.35 -6.85 -20.76
N ARG A 94 -25.13 -6.58 -20.26
CA ARG A 94 -24.42 -5.32 -20.47
C ARG A 94 -23.23 -5.56 -21.39
N TYR A 95 -23.10 -4.74 -22.43
CA TYR A 95 -21.92 -4.76 -23.29
C TYR A 95 -21.33 -3.36 -23.44
N ASP A 96 -20.07 -3.18 -23.02
CA ASP A 96 -19.31 -1.96 -23.20
C ASP A 96 -18.34 -2.07 -24.38
N CYS A 97 -18.56 -1.21 -25.38
CA CYS A 97 -17.68 -1.18 -26.54
C CYS A 97 -16.38 -0.39 -26.33
N VAL A 98 -16.25 0.37 -25.22
CA VAL A 98 -15.01 1.08 -24.85
C VAL A 98 -13.90 0.07 -24.62
N TRP A 99 -14.18 -0.96 -23.81
CA TRP A 99 -13.27 -2.06 -23.54
C TRP A 99 -12.80 -2.69 -24.84
N THR A 100 -13.66 -3.15 -25.73
CA THR A 100 -13.25 -3.85 -26.97
C THR A 100 -12.71 -2.93 -28.08
N GLY A 101 -12.78 -1.61 -27.88
CA GLY A 101 -12.53 -0.64 -28.94
C GLY A 101 -13.43 -0.86 -30.14
N ALA A 102 -14.68 -1.28 -29.95
CA ALA A 102 -15.63 -1.37 -31.07
C ALA A 102 -16.20 0.00 -31.43
N CYS A 103 -16.12 0.97 -30.49
CA CYS A 103 -16.57 2.35 -30.66
C CYS A 103 -15.39 3.31 -30.95
N THR A 104 -14.49 2.96 -31.88
CA THR A 104 -13.25 3.69 -32.24
C THR A 104 -13.42 5.10 -32.82
N LEU A 105 -14.57 5.75 -32.62
CA LEU A 105 -14.81 7.10 -33.13
C LEU A 105 -14.12 8.18 -32.28
N PHE A 106 -13.60 7.82 -31.10
CA PHE A 106 -12.98 8.73 -30.14
C PHE A 106 -11.63 8.19 -29.66
N ASP A 107 -10.56 8.97 -29.89
CA ASP A 107 -9.20 8.64 -29.43
C ASP A 107 -9.12 8.58 -27.89
N SER A 108 -9.99 9.32 -27.19
CA SER A 108 -10.07 9.30 -25.73
C SER A 108 -10.58 7.97 -25.14
N ALA A 109 -11.11 7.07 -25.97
CA ALA A 109 -11.47 5.71 -25.57
C ALA A 109 -10.26 4.77 -25.47
N ASP A 110 -9.08 5.19 -25.95
CA ASP A 110 -7.86 4.36 -25.92
C ASP A 110 -7.28 4.20 -24.50
N ALA A 111 -7.69 5.06 -23.56
CA ALA A 111 -7.34 4.98 -22.15
C ALA A 111 -7.83 3.70 -21.44
N TYR A 112 -8.62 2.83 -22.07
CA TYR A 112 -9.11 1.58 -21.47
C TYR A 112 -8.89 0.34 -22.35
N ARG A 113 -8.12 0.45 -23.44
CA ARG A 113 -7.99 -0.63 -24.44
C ARG A 113 -6.92 -1.69 -24.20
N PHE A 114 -6.28 -1.69 -23.03
CA PHE A 114 -5.11 -2.53 -22.72
C PHE A 114 -4.00 -2.40 -23.80
N SER A 115 -3.84 -1.22 -24.40
CA SER A 115 -2.76 -0.95 -25.36
C SER A 115 -1.71 -0.04 -24.74
N ARG A 116 -0.43 -0.41 -24.88
CA ARG A 116 0.71 0.40 -24.40
C ARG A 116 0.87 1.74 -25.09
N HIS A 117 0.30 1.89 -26.29
CA HIS A 117 0.36 3.12 -27.07
C HIS A 117 -0.84 4.05 -26.82
N GLY A 118 -1.71 3.72 -25.86
CA GLY A 118 -2.88 4.53 -25.54
C GLY A 118 -2.52 5.70 -24.64
N ARG A 119 -2.80 6.94 -25.08
CA ARG A 119 -2.58 8.14 -24.28
C ARG A 119 -3.40 8.09 -22.99
N LEU A 120 -2.75 8.28 -21.84
CA LEU A 120 -3.45 8.36 -20.56
C LEU A 120 -4.01 9.78 -20.27
N PRO A 121 -5.16 9.86 -19.58
CA PRO A 121 -5.71 11.12 -19.09
C PRO A 121 -4.74 11.81 -18.13
N LYS A 122 -4.71 13.15 -18.08
CA LYS A 122 -3.75 13.86 -17.21
C LYS A 122 -3.97 13.54 -15.74
N ARG A 123 -5.23 13.36 -15.30
CA ARG A 123 -5.58 12.96 -13.93
C ARG A 123 -4.94 11.63 -13.48
N LEU A 124 -4.53 10.76 -14.40
CA LEU A 124 -3.85 9.50 -14.09
C LEU A 124 -2.31 9.59 -14.17
N MET A 125 -1.77 10.75 -14.59
CA MET A 125 -0.35 10.95 -14.94
C MET A 125 0.21 12.29 -14.45
N ASP A 126 -0.31 12.86 -13.36
CA ASP A 126 0.08 14.19 -12.89
C ASP A 126 0.96 14.19 -11.63
N ALA A 127 1.36 13.02 -11.13
CA ALA A 127 2.33 12.89 -10.05
C ALA A 127 3.71 13.42 -10.46
N ARG A 128 4.41 14.02 -9.50
CA ARG A 128 5.77 14.57 -9.68
C ARG A 128 6.68 14.08 -8.58
N ARG A 129 7.96 14.00 -8.89
CA ARG A 129 9.00 13.79 -7.87
C ARG A 129 8.93 14.90 -6.82
N THR A 130 9.28 14.52 -5.60
CA THR A 130 9.38 15.39 -4.42
C THR A 130 10.35 16.55 -4.65
N GLY A 131 11.44 16.27 -5.38
CA GLY A 131 12.55 17.19 -5.54
C GLY A 131 13.41 17.30 -4.29
N TYR A 132 13.37 16.25 -3.47
CA TYR A 132 14.13 16.13 -2.24
C TYR A 132 14.77 14.75 -2.14
N GLN A 133 15.86 14.70 -1.38
CA GLN A 133 16.59 13.50 -1.01
C GLN A 133 16.89 13.56 0.48
N GLY A 134 16.23 12.70 1.26
CA GLY A 134 16.04 12.96 2.67
C GLY A 134 15.50 14.38 2.86
N THR A 135 16.11 15.17 3.74
CA THR A 135 15.72 16.55 4.01
C THR A 135 16.37 17.60 3.08
N ALA A 136 17.17 17.20 2.08
CA ALA A 136 17.85 18.10 1.16
C ALA A 136 17.06 18.32 -0.14
N GLU A 137 16.81 19.57 -0.55
CA GLU A 137 16.14 19.88 -1.82
C GLU A 137 17.11 19.66 -3.00
N THR A 138 16.79 18.70 -3.87
CA THR A 138 17.52 18.41 -5.12
C THR A 138 17.01 19.23 -6.31
N GLY A 139 15.80 19.81 -6.19
CA GLY A 139 15.16 20.62 -7.22
C GLY A 139 14.47 19.84 -8.34
N ASP A 140 14.60 18.50 -8.39
CA ASP A 140 13.95 17.67 -9.40
C ASP A 140 12.45 17.48 -9.13
N ARG A 141 11.61 18.28 -9.78
CA ARG A 141 10.14 18.22 -9.65
C ARG A 141 9.46 17.78 -10.95
N ARG A 142 10.16 17.01 -11.79
CA ARG A 142 9.60 16.50 -13.05
C ARG A 142 8.45 15.52 -12.77
N TYR A 143 7.58 15.34 -13.76
CA TYR A 143 6.56 14.29 -13.69
C TYR A 143 7.22 12.92 -13.81
N PHE A 144 6.72 11.91 -13.09
CA PHE A 144 7.31 10.57 -13.13
C PHE A 144 7.34 9.99 -14.56
N HIS A 145 6.33 10.27 -15.37
CA HIS A 145 6.26 9.83 -16.77
C HIS A 145 7.24 10.51 -17.72
N ASP A 146 7.81 11.65 -17.31
CA ASP A 146 8.81 12.39 -18.10
C ASP A 146 10.25 11.95 -17.78
N VAL A 147 10.45 11.08 -16.78
CA VAL A 147 11.78 10.62 -16.36
C VAL A 147 12.15 9.39 -17.19
N PRO A 148 13.15 9.47 -18.09
CA PRO A 148 13.64 8.29 -18.78
C PRO A 148 14.26 7.31 -17.79
N PHE A 149 14.21 6.02 -18.10
CA PHE A 149 14.63 4.96 -17.18
C PHE A 149 16.07 5.14 -16.65
N GLU A 150 17.02 5.49 -17.52
CA GLU A 150 18.42 5.79 -17.16
C GLU A 150 18.60 6.93 -16.14
N PHE A 151 17.55 7.73 -15.90
CA PHE A 151 17.50 8.84 -14.96
C PHE A 151 16.50 8.63 -13.82
N VAL A 152 16.06 7.40 -13.58
CA VAL A 152 15.14 7.08 -12.46
C VAL A 152 15.75 7.47 -11.10
N GLY A 153 17.07 7.62 -10.99
CA GLY A 153 17.75 8.26 -9.84
C GLY A 153 17.59 9.80 -9.73
N PRO A 154 17.89 10.41 -8.56
CA PRO A 154 17.73 11.84 -8.31
C PRO A 154 18.80 12.68 -9.05
N ALA A 155 18.60 12.88 -10.35
CA ALA A 155 19.41 13.81 -11.13
C ALA A 155 18.84 15.25 -10.98
N PRO A 156 19.66 16.24 -10.60
CA PRO A 156 19.26 17.64 -10.64
C PRO A 156 18.97 18.04 -12.09
N ASP A 157 17.74 18.55 -12.31
CA ASP A 157 17.16 19.12 -13.54
C ASP A 157 18.14 19.27 -14.73
N GLU A 158 18.38 18.17 -15.46
CA GLU A 158 19.05 18.22 -16.75
C GLU A 158 18.07 18.83 -17.77
N ARG A 159 18.24 20.13 -18.05
CA ARG A 159 17.46 20.92 -19.04
C ARG A 159 17.48 20.35 -20.48
N LEU A 160 18.20 19.27 -20.74
CA LEU A 160 18.33 18.62 -22.04
C LEU A 160 17.24 17.56 -22.31
N LEU A 161 16.41 17.22 -21.32
CA LEU A 161 15.32 16.24 -21.46
C LEU A 161 13.96 16.97 -21.42
N VAL A 162 13.39 17.20 -22.60
CA VAL A 162 12.06 17.81 -22.74
C VAL A 162 10.99 16.74 -22.42
N PRO A 163 9.96 17.07 -21.60
CA PRO A 163 8.80 16.21 -21.41
C PRO A 163 8.28 15.64 -22.73
N ARG A 164 8.15 14.31 -22.81
CA ARG A 164 7.43 13.70 -23.93
C ARG A 164 5.96 14.00 -23.67
N GLY A 165 5.38 14.96 -24.40
CA GLY A 165 3.96 15.33 -24.29
C GLY A 165 2.96 14.20 -24.66
N ASP A 166 3.49 13.00 -24.91
CA ASP A 166 2.84 11.82 -25.45
C ASP A 166 2.00 11.10 -24.38
N ARG A 167 2.23 11.34 -23.07
CA ARG A 167 1.45 10.80 -21.92
C ARG A 167 1.17 9.31 -22.05
N GLU A 168 2.17 8.55 -22.48
CA GLU A 168 2.10 7.09 -22.56
C GLU A 168 2.02 6.49 -21.15
N PRO A 169 1.41 5.30 -20.97
CA PRO A 169 1.46 4.58 -19.71
C PRO A 169 2.89 4.41 -19.22
N MET A 170 3.07 4.54 -17.91
CA MET A 170 4.35 4.28 -17.28
C MET A 170 4.61 2.78 -17.25
N GLU A 171 5.88 2.43 -17.37
CA GLU A 171 6.37 1.12 -16.97
C GLU A 171 6.58 1.09 -15.45
N PHE A 172 6.60 -0.10 -14.85
CA PHE A 172 6.65 -0.25 -13.38
C PHE A 172 7.81 0.53 -12.74
N TRP A 173 9.01 0.45 -13.33
CA TRP A 173 10.21 1.13 -12.85
C TRP A 173 10.14 2.67 -12.89
N GLN A 174 9.22 3.24 -13.68
CA GLN A 174 9.02 4.69 -13.71
C GLN A 174 8.10 5.16 -12.58
N THR A 175 7.37 4.25 -11.94
CA THR A 175 6.42 4.57 -10.87
C THR A 175 7.13 4.95 -9.57
N PRO A 176 6.46 5.71 -8.67
CA PRO A 176 6.95 5.91 -7.31
C PRO A 176 7.37 4.61 -6.62
N LEU A 177 6.57 3.55 -6.76
CA LEU A 177 6.85 2.26 -6.16
C LEU A 177 8.04 1.53 -6.80
N GLY A 178 8.14 1.54 -8.13
CA GLY A 178 9.19 0.83 -8.86
C GLY A 178 10.56 1.53 -8.82
N ASN A 179 10.61 2.85 -8.67
CA ASN A 179 11.87 3.61 -8.66
C ASN A 179 12.89 3.06 -7.63
N GLY A 180 12.44 2.66 -6.44
CA GLY A 180 13.32 2.10 -5.41
C GLY A 180 13.99 0.76 -5.78
N PHE A 181 13.40 -0.01 -6.70
CA PHE A 181 13.90 -1.34 -7.10
C PHE A 181 14.73 -1.31 -8.38
N PHE A 182 14.50 -0.33 -9.24
CA PHE A 182 15.12 -0.25 -10.57
C PHE A 182 16.00 0.99 -10.77
N GLY A 183 16.23 1.75 -9.70
CA GLY A 183 17.17 2.88 -9.69
C GLY A 183 18.63 2.43 -9.84
N ARG A 184 19.58 3.35 -9.67
CA ARG A 184 21.02 3.05 -9.80
C ARG A 184 21.55 1.92 -8.91
N LEU A 185 20.79 1.57 -7.88
CA LEU A 185 21.10 0.45 -6.99
C LEU A 185 21.06 -0.90 -7.68
N SER A 186 20.18 -1.07 -8.67
CA SER A 186 19.93 -2.35 -9.34
C SER A 186 20.67 -2.54 -10.64
N TRP A 187 21.50 -1.57 -11.02
CA TRP A 187 22.30 -1.68 -12.23
C TRP A 187 23.39 -2.71 -11.98
N GLY A 188 23.65 -3.56 -12.99
CA GLY A 188 24.71 -4.56 -13.03
C GLY A 188 26.11 -3.98 -12.75
N PRO A 189 27.17 -4.80 -12.64
CA PRO A 189 28.54 -4.30 -12.45
C PRO A 189 28.97 -3.33 -13.57
N ASP A 190 28.34 -3.40 -14.75
CA ASP A 190 28.57 -2.47 -15.86
C ASP A 190 27.90 -1.09 -15.67
N ALA A 191 27.03 -0.99 -14.67
CA ALA A 191 26.22 0.16 -14.31
C ALA A 191 25.40 0.73 -15.49
N LEU A 192 24.99 -0.14 -16.41
CA LEU A 192 24.07 0.16 -17.49
C LEU A 192 22.69 -0.43 -17.17
N PRO A 193 21.60 0.30 -17.46
CA PRO A 193 20.26 -0.26 -17.32
C PRO A 193 19.89 -1.17 -18.50
N LEU A 194 19.02 -2.15 -18.24
CA LEU A 194 18.45 -3.14 -19.17
C LEU A 194 19.51 -4.06 -19.83
N THR A 195 20.60 -4.33 -19.12
CA THR A 195 21.61 -5.30 -19.54
C THR A 195 21.38 -6.66 -18.87
N ASP A 196 22.00 -7.71 -19.41
CA ASP A 196 21.80 -9.09 -18.94
C ASP A 196 22.26 -9.30 -17.47
N ASP A 197 22.96 -8.32 -16.87
CA ASP A 197 23.50 -8.33 -15.51
C ASP A 197 22.67 -7.55 -14.47
N ASP A 198 21.50 -7.01 -14.85
CA ASP A 198 20.62 -6.29 -13.93
C ASP A 198 19.76 -7.21 -13.07
N LEU A 199 20.13 -7.37 -11.80
CA LEU A 199 19.41 -8.23 -10.85
C LEU A 199 17.97 -7.77 -10.58
N GLY A 200 17.69 -6.46 -10.61
CA GLY A 200 16.34 -5.92 -10.41
C GLY A 200 15.31 -6.47 -11.41
N PHE A 201 15.69 -6.57 -12.69
CA PHE A 201 14.82 -7.16 -13.71
C PHE A 201 14.60 -8.65 -13.47
N PHE A 202 15.62 -9.39 -13.06
CA PHE A 202 15.49 -10.82 -12.81
C PHE A 202 14.46 -11.17 -11.71
N TYR A 203 14.42 -10.40 -10.62
CA TYR A 203 13.48 -10.65 -9.52
C TYR A 203 12.06 -10.18 -9.80
N PHE A 204 11.92 -9.06 -10.49
CA PHE A 204 10.64 -8.39 -10.72
C PHE A 204 10.15 -8.52 -12.17
N GLU A 205 10.71 -9.45 -12.95
CA GLU A 205 10.39 -9.65 -14.37
C GLU A 205 8.89 -9.85 -14.59
N GLU A 206 8.22 -10.63 -13.74
CA GLU A 206 6.79 -10.92 -13.84
C GLU A 206 5.92 -9.64 -13.78
N LEU A 207 6.32 -8.63 -12.98
CA LEU A 207 5.67 -7.31 -12.98
C LEU A 207 5.98 -6.50 -14.24
N VAL A 208 7.11 -6.79 -14.87
CA VAL A 208 7.57 -6.21 -16.14
C VAL A 208 7.08 -7.02 -17.35
N GLU A 209 6.48 -8.21 -17.20
CA GLU A 209 5.97 -9.02 -18.30
C GLU A 209 4.74 -8.40 -18.96
N ASP A 210 4.30 -8.95 -20.11
CA ASP A 210 3.38 -8.28 -21.03
C ASP A 210 2.04 -7.82 -20.44
N HIS A 211 1.59 -8.46 -19.35
CA HIS A 211 0.28 -8.27 -18.75
C HIS A 211 0.25 -7.26 -17.57
N CYS A 212 1.40 -6.71 -17.17
CA CYS A 212 1.51 -5.77 -16.04
C CYS A 212 2.26 -4.48 -16.41
N ARG A 213 2.26 -4.06 -17.69
CA ARG A 213 3.08 -2.92 -18.18
C ARG A 213 2.36 -1.57 -18.20
N ARG A 214 1.18 -1.48 -17.59
CA ARG A 214 0.34 -0.28 -17.69
C ARG A 214 0.19 0.39 -16.34
N TRP A 215 1.08 1.31 -16.05
CA TRP A 215 1.07 2.04 -14.80
C TRP A 215 0.73 3.51 -15.00
N GLY A 216 0.23 4.12 -13.93
CA GLY A 216 0.09 5.56 -13.81
C GLY A 216 0.49 6.04 -12.43
N ALA A 217 0.52 7.35 -12.28
CA ALA A 217 0.81 7.97 -10.99
C ALA A 217 -0.01 9.25 -10.87
N ARG A 218 -0.82 9.32 -9.80
CA ARG A 218 -1.65 10.50 -9.49
C ARG A 218 -1.06 11.32 -8.35
N LYS A 219 -1.18 12.63 -8.44
CA LYS A 219 -0.78 13.56 -7.39
C LYS A 219 -1.69 13.41 -6.16
N ARG A 220 -1.10 13.35 -4.97
CA ARG A 220 -1.78 13.38 -3.66
C ARG A 220 -1.15 14.44 -2.77
N ARG A 221 -1.89 14.98 -1.79
CA ARG A 221 -1.30 15.87 -0.78
C ARG A 221 -0.36 15.07 0.11
N GLY A 222 0.77 15.68 0.48
CA GLY A 222 1.85 15.05 1.22
C GLY A 222 2.57 16.00 2.16
N SER A 223 3.64 15.48 2.76
CA SER A 223 4.48 16.12 3.80
C SER A 223 5.33 17.30 3.31
N GLU A 224 5.54 17.42 2.01
CA GLU A 224 6.33 18.50 1.42
C GLU A 224 5.42 19.61 0.89
N ASN A 225 5.92 20.83 0.68
CA ASN A 225 5.23 22.00 0.11
C ASN A 225 4.51 21.76 -1.25
N GLY A 226 3.60 20.79 -1.35
CA GLY A 226 2.71 20.54 -2.47
C GLY A 226 2.43 19.10 -2.91
N ARG A 227 3.26 18.06 -2.67
CA ARG A 227 3.09 16.72 -3.30
C ARG A 227 3.83 15.58 -2.54
N THR A 228 3.15 14.49 -2.18
CA THR A 228 3.81 13.17 -2.05
C THR A 228 4.31 12.72 -3.43
N GLU A 229 5.14 11.68 -3.51
CA GLU A 229 5.53 10.98 -4.75
C GLU A 229 4.33 10.59 -5.64
N GLY A 230 3.11 10.63 -5.10
CA GLY A 230 1.89 10.30 -5.80
C GLY A 230 1.58 8.83 -5.57
N SER A 231 0.30 8.46 -5.66
CA SER A 231 -0.03 7.04 -5.53
C SER A 231 0.23 6.35 -6.86
N THR A 232 0.95 5.24 -6.81
CA THR A 232 1.11 4.31 -7.92
C THR A 232 -0.25 3.71 -8.28
N LEU A 233 -0.54 3.63 -9.58
CA LEU A 233 -1.79 3.06 -10.09
C LEU A 233 -1.45 1.92 -11.06
N LEU A 234 -1.83 0.69 -10.73
CA LEU A 234 -1.79 -0.44 -11.66
C LEU A 234 -3.03 -0.38 -12.56
N LEU A 235 -2.90 0.21 -13.75
CA LEU A 235 -4.00 0.47 -14.67
C LEU A 235 -4.28 -0.69 -15.64
N ASP A 236 -3.65 -1.86 -15.42
CA ASP A 236 -3.93 -3.10 -16.14
C ASP A 236 -4.74 -4.06 -15.26
N PRO A 237 -6.08 -4.09 -15.41
CA PRO A 237 -6.93 -5.07 -14.74
C PRO A 237 -6.58 -6.53 -15.07
N ASN A 238 -5.86 -6.82 -16.17
CA ASN A 238 -5.47 -8.18 -16.55
C ASN A 238 -4.09 -8.58 -16.00
N CYS A 239 -3.46 -7.72 -15.21
CA CYS A 239 -2.22 -8.03 -14.52
C CYS A 239 -2.43 -9.19 -13.54
N ASP A 240 -1.60 -10.20 -13.67
CA ASP A 240 -1.58 -11.39 -12.82
C ASP A 240 -0.27 -11.36 -12.04
N TYR A 241 -0.36 -11.52 -10.73
CA TYR A 241 0.79 -11.52 -9.85
C TYR A 241 0.52 -12.41 -8.65
N ASP A 242 1.54 -13.13 -8.20
CA ASP A 242 1.41 -13.93 -6.99
C ASP A 242 1.36 -13.01 -5.77
N THR A 243 0.25 -13.07 -5.03
CA THR A 243 0.06 -12.30 -3.80
C THR A 243 0.76 -12.93 -2.61
N ILE A 244 1.18 -14.20 -2.71
CA ILE A 244 1.84 -14.95 -1.64
C ILE A 244 2.98 -15.80 -2.21
N GLY A 245 4.21 -15.35 -1.95
CA GLY A 245 5.40 -16.12 -2.32
C GLY A 245 5.82 -15.97 -3.78
N ALA A 246 5.61 -14.79 -4.38
CA ALA A 246 6.18 -14.46 -5.69
C ALA A 246 7.71 -14.66 -5.75
N MET A 247 8.38 -14.52 -4.60
CA MET A 247 9.83 -14.64 -4.47
C MET A 247 10.32 -16.04 -4.07
N ARG A 248 9.43 -17.03 -3.97
CA ARG A 248 9.77 -18.38 -3.43
C ARG A 248 10.67 -19.19 -4.34
N ASP A 249 10.57 -18.95 -5.65
CA ASP A 249 11.34 -19.66 -6.67
C ASP A 249 12.49 -18.77 -7.21
N LYS A 250 12.83 -17.71 -6.46
CA LYS A 250 13.92 -16.81 -6.77
C LYS A 250 15.14 -17.12 -5.87
N PRO A 251 16.36 -17.28 -6.43
CA PRO A 251 17.57 -17.56 -5.68
C PRO A 251 17.80 -16.60 -4.51
N ASN A 252 18.10 -17.15 -3.33
CA ASN A 252 18.44 -16.36 -2.16
C ASN A 252 19.94 -16.02 -2.11
N PRO A 253 20.34 -14.75 -1.96
CA PRO A 253 21.75 -14.37 -1.84
C PRO A 253 22.45 -14.89 -0.57
N PHE A 254 21.70 -15.47 0.38
CA PHE A 254 22.22 -16.02 1.64
C PHE A 254 22.35 -17.54 1.63
N ASN A 255 21.62 -18.24 0.76
CA ASN A 255 21.62 -19.70 0.72
C ASN A 255 22.70 -20.22 -0.26
N PRO A 256 23.67 -21.05 0.18
CA PRO A 256 24.71 -21.59 -0.69
C PRO A 256 24.20 -22.51 -1.80
N ASP A 257 23.04 -23.14 -1.62
CA ASP A 257 22.39 -23.98 -2.63
C ASP A 257 21.65 -23.16 -3.69
N ASP A 258 21.38 -21.87 -3.43
CA ASP A 258 20.72 -20.97 -4.37
C ASP A 258 21.75 -20.22 -5.22
N PHE A 259 21.91 -20.68 -6.46
CA PHE A 259 22.83 -20.08 -7.40
C PHE A 259 22.28 -18.79 -8.03
N ASN A 260 23.04 -17.70 -7.98
CA ASN A 260 22.69 -16.48 -8.71
C ASN A 260 23.03 -16.66 -10.21
N PRO A 261 22.04 -16.60 -11.12
CA PRO A 261 22.26 -16.88 -12.54
C PRO A 261 23.11 -15.83 -13.27
N ILE A 262 23.22 -14.62 -12.70
CA ILE A 262 24.01 -13.51 -13.25
C ILE A 262 25.46 -13.58 -12.72
N LEU A 263 25.62 -13.73 -11.39
CA LEU A 263 26.94 -13.68 -10.75
C LEU A 263 27.69 -15.01 -10.80
N GLY A 264 26.99 -16.11 -11.09
CA GLY A 264 27.64 -17.41 -11.25
C GLY A 264 28.10 -18.06 -9.92
N VAL A 265 27.57 -17.61 -8.79
CA VAL A 265 27.99 -18.00 -7.43
C VAL A 265 26.76 -18.19 -6.52
N GLY A 266 26.87 -19.13 -5.57
CA GLY A 266 25.84 -19.36 -4.54
C GLY A 266 25.91 -18.34 -3.40
N GLY A 267 24.83 -18.22 -2.63
CA GLY A 267 24.75 -17.32 -1.48
C GLY A 267 25.70 -17.71 -0.33
N ARG A 268 26.26 -16.73 0.39
CA ARG A 268 27.27 -16.99 1.45
C ARG A 268 27.22 -16.02 2.64
N ALA A 269 26.11 -15.32 2.83
CA ALA A 269 25.97 -14.28 3.85
C ALA A 269 24.97 -14.64 4.98
N ALA A 270 24.71 -15.93 5.19
CA ALA A 270 23.95 -16.41 6.34
C ALA A 270 24.66 -16.08 7.66
N LEU A 271 23.91 -15.69 8.68
CA LEU A 271 24.39 -15.49 10.06
C LEU A 271 23.35 -16.07 11.04
N PRO A 272 23.71 -16.36 12.31
CA PRO A 272 22.80 -16.96 13.29
C PRO A 272 21.44 -16.23 13.42
N PHE A 273 21.43 -14.90 13.44
CA PHE A 273 20.20 -14.08 13.49
C PHE A 273 19.76 -13.54 12.12
N ARG A 274 20.41 -13.98 11.04
CA ARG A 274 20.04 -13.74 9.65
C ARG A 274 20.15 -15.08 8.90
N PRO A 275 19.35 -16.08 9.25
CA PRO A 275 19.50 -17.41 8.68
C PRO A 275 19.12 -17.43 7.20
N ALA A 276 19.86 -18.20 6.42
CA ALA A 276 19.42 -18.60 5.10
C ALA A 276 18.19 -19.52 5.21
N THR A 277 17.42 -19.59 4.13
CA THR A 277 16.36 -20.60 4.03
C THR A 277 16.97 -22.00 4.02
N GLU A 278 16.36 -22.95 4.73
CA GLU A 278 16.82 -24.35 4.72
C GLU A 278 16.58 -25.04 3.37
N LEU A 279 15.67 -24.49 2.56
CA LEU A 279 15.23 -25.04 1.30
C LEU A 279 15.66 -24.13 0.15
N ALA A 280 16.28 -24.73 -0.86
CA ALA A 280 16.60 -24.05 -2.12
C ALA A 280 15.33 -23.57 -2.84
N ALA A 281 15.47 -22.52 -3.64
CA ALA A 281 14.41 -21.90 -4.42
C ALA A 281 13.68 -22.90 -5.33
N ASP A 282 14.40 -23.89 -5.89
CA ASP A 282 13.84 -24.91 -6.80
C ASP A 282 13.32 -26.18 -6.10
N SER A 283 13.30 -26.20 -4.77
CA SER A 283 12.88 -27.37 -3.97
C SER A 283 11.42 -27.80 -4.16
N GLY A 284 10.55 -26.90 -4.62
CA GLY A 284 9.11 -27.17 -4.80
C GLY A 284 8.33 -27.38 -3.50
N ALA A 285 8.84 -26.87 -2.37
CA ALA A 285 8.21 -26.99 -1.05
C ALA A 285 6.79 -26.35 -0.97
N SER A 286 6.06 -26.57 0.14
CA SER A 286 4.81 -25.84 0.37
C SER A 286 5.07 -24.37 0.76
N LEU A 287 4.06 -23.51 0.62
CA LEU A 287 4.12 -22.09 1.01
C LEU A 287 4.23 -21.85 2.52
N GLU A 288 4.08 -22.90 3.33
CA GLU A 288 4.31 -22.82 4.78
C GLU A 288 5.81 -22.74 5.11
N HIS A 289 6.67 -23.20 4.20
CA HIS A 289 8.10 -23.28 4.44
C HIS A 289 8.85 -22.16 3.70
N PRO A 290 9.78 -21.46 4.38
CA PRO A 290 10.62 -20.47 3.73
C PRO A 290 11.54 -21.15 2.69
N ARG A 291 11.63 -20.56 1.50
CA ARG A 291 12.55 -20.99 0.42
C ARG A 291 12.85 -19.84 -0.53
N GLY A 292 13.99 -19.89 -1.22
CA GLY A 292 14.43 -18.75 -2.04
C GLY A 292 14.40 -17.46 -1.22
N ILE A 293 13.94 -16.35 -1.79
CA ILE A 293 13.76 -15.06 -1.09
C ILE A 293 12.44 -14.99 -0.29
N TYR A 294 11.59 -16.01 -0.31
CA TYR A 294 10.31 -16.00 0.40
C TYR A 294 10.44 -16.39 1.88
N TYR A 295 10.05 -15.49 2.78
CA TYR A 295 10.09 -15.68 4.24
C TYR A 295 8.70 -15.44 4.87
N PRO A 296 7.81 -16.45 4.93
CA PRO A 296 6.54 -16.29 5.60
C PRO A 296 6.76 -16.21 7.12
N ASN A 297 6.22 -15.16 7.77
CA ASN A 297 6.23 -15.08 9.22
C ASN A 297 5.34 -16.17 9.85
N TYR A 298 5.58 -16.51 11.11
CA TYR A 298 4.87 -17.61 11.78
C TYR A 298 3.33 -17.50 11.77
N ARG A 299 2.74 -16.28 11.74
CA ARG A 299 1.29 -16.09 11.66
C ARG A 299 0.76 -16.37 10.25
N LEU A 300 1.50 -15.95 9.23
CA LEU A 300 1.15 -16.26 7.85
C LEU A 300 1.25 -17.77 7.59
N GLN A 301 2.29 -18.43 8.12
CA GLN A 301 2.41 -19.90 8.03
C GLN A 301 1.20 -20.61 8.64
N GLN A 302 0.71 -20.16 9.80
CA GLN A 302 -0.51 -20.70 10.43
C GLN A 302 -1.73 -20.56 9.51
N LEU A 303 -1.98 -19.35 8.97
CA LEU A 303 -3.13 -19.12 8.10
C LEU A 303 -3.08 -19.93 6.80
N ILE A 304 -1.88 -20.13 6.23
CA ILE A 304 -1.68 -20.98 5.05
C ILE A 304 -1.98 -22.45 5.40
N ALA A 305 -1.45 -22.94 6.53
CA ALA A 305 -1.65 -24.31 6.98
C ALA A 305 -3.11 -24.63 7.32
N ASP A 306 -3.82 -23.66 7.91
CA ASP A 306 -5.23 -23.77 8.26
C ASP A 306 -6.14 -23.68 7.02
N GLY A 307 -5.65 -23.16 5.90
CA GLY A 307 -6.42 -22.97 4.66
C GLY A 307 -7.39 -21.80 4.72
N ASP A 308 -7.22 -20.89 5.67
CA ASP A 308 -8.12 -19.78 5.96
C ASP A 308 -7.81 -18.51 5.13
N LEU A 309 -6.79 -18.56 4.27
CA LEU A 309 -6.34 -17.41 3.48
C LEU A 309 -6.74 -17.57 2.00
N THR A 310 -7.62 -16.69 1.54
CA THR A 310 -7.99 -16.60 0.12
C THR A 310 -7.21 -15.46 -0.55
N PRO A 311 -6.56 -15.67 -1.71
CA PRO A 311 -5.93 -14.60 -2.47
C PRO A 311 -6.94 -13.53 -2.88
N ILE A 312 -6.52 -12.27 -2.89
CA ILE A 312 -7.36 -11.16 -3.39
C ILE A 312 -7.45 -11.29 -4.91
N SER A 313 -8.67 -11.39 -5.45
CA SER A 313 -8.88 -11.47 -6.89
C SER A 313 -8.60 -10.13 -7.55
N THR A 314 -7.52 -10.06 -8.34
CA THR A 314 -7.02 -8.83 -8.95
C THR A 314 -6.99 -8.86 -10.47
N ARG A 315 -7.29 -10.03 -11.07
CA ARG A 315 -7.14 -10.29 -12.50
C ARG A 315 -8.50 -10.43 -13.20
N TYR A 316 -8.74 -9.56 -14.17
CA TYR A 316 -9.94 -9.51 -15.00
C TYR A 316 -9.57 -9.31 -16.46
N ARG A 317 -10.06 -10.19 -17.33
CA ARG A 317 -9.78 -10.09 -18.77
C ARG A 317 -10.64 -9.00 -19.38
N ARG A 318 -10.11 -8.38 -20.44
CA ARG A 318 -10.80 -7.37 -21.25
C ARG A 318 -12.19 -7.81 -21.70
N GLY A 319 -12.31 -9.08 -22.07
CA GLY A 319 -13.58 -9.67 -22.50
C GLY A 319 -14.59 -9.73 -21.36
N GLU A 320 -14.16 -10.02 -20.13
CA GLU A 320 -15.04 -10.10 -18.96
C GLU A 320 -15.56 -8.71 -18.59
N LEU A 321 -14.67 -7.71 -18.51
CA LEU A 321 -15.04 -6.32 -18.24
C LEU A 321 -15.93 -5.73 -19.35
N ALA A 322 -15.70 -6.10 -20.62
CA ALA A 322 -16.57 -5.73 -21.72
C ALA A 322 -18.02 -6.22 -21.54
N TRP A 323 -18.24 -7.29 -20.78
CA TRP A 323 -19.57 -7.82 -20.45
C TRP A 323 -19.99 -7.49 -19.01
N ASN A 324 -19.33 -6.52 -18.35
CA ASN A 324 -19.57 -6.16 -16.94
C ASN A 324 -19.39 -7.32 -15.94
N ARG A 325 -18.60 -8.34 -16.29
CA ARG A 325 -18.31 -9.48 -15.40
C ARG A 325 -17.19 -9.14 -14.41
N GLY A 326 -17.44 -8.12 -13.60
CA GLY A 326 -16.64 -7.75 -12.43
C GLY A 326 -16.87 -8.72 -11.26
N GLN A 327 -16.40 -8.36 -10.07
CA GLN A 327 -16.42 -9.24 -8.89
C GLN A 327 -17.85 -9.72 -8.57
N ALA A 328 -18.82 -8.82 -8.56
CA ALA A 328 -20.22 -9.10 -8.26
C ALA A 328 -20.96 -9.94 -9.31
N GLN A 329 -20.40 -10.11 -10.51
CA GLN A 329 -21.06 -10.80 -11.63
C GLN A 329 -20.24 -11.99 -12.17
N GLN A 330 -19.14 -12.37 -11.52
CA GLN A 330 -18.32 -13.49 -12.02
C GLN A 330 -19.08 -14.81 -12.05
N GLU A 331 -19.91 -15.09 -11.04
CA GLU A 331 -20.56 -16.38 -10.88
C GLU A 331 -21.90 -16.46 -11.59
N GLN A 332 -22.81 -15.53 -11.30
CA GLN A 332 -24.18 -15.51 -11.82
C GLN A 332 -24.25 -14.88 -13.23
N LYS A 333 -23.18 -14.21 -13.68
CA LYS A 333 -23.07 -13.58 -15.00
C LYS A 333 -24.25 -12.64 -15.27
N GLU A 334 -24.99 -12.86 -16.36
CA GLU A 334 -26.11 -12.02 -16.76
C GLU A 334 -27.40 -12.28 -15.97
N LEU A 335 -27.42 -13.24 -15.03
CA LEU A 335 -28.58 -13.48 -14.18
C LEU A 335 -28.65 -12.43 -13.06
N LYS A 336 -29.70 -11.60 -13.07
CA LYS A 336 -29.89 -10.56 -12.06
C LYS A 336 -30.81 -11.00 -10.93
N GLU A 337 -31.92 -11.68 -11.24
CA GLU A 337 -32.86 -12.23 -10.24
C GLU A 337 -33.50 -13.51 -10.77
N LEU A 338 -33.78 -14.45 -9.87
CA LEU A 338 -34.52 -15.68 -10.17
C LEU A 338 -35.15 -16.22 -8.89
N TYR A 339 -36.47 -16.10 -8.76
CA TYR A 339 -37.17 -16.54 -7.56
C TYR A 339 -38.58 -17.05 -7.85
N ALA A 340 -39.11 -17.78 -6.87
CA ALA A 340 -40.49 -18.22 -6.80
C ALA A 340 -41.21 -17.50 -5.67
N ASP A 341 -42.37 -16.90 -5.98
CA ASP A 341 -43.31 -16.37 -5.00
C ASP A 341 -44.43 -17.38 -4.77
N ILE A 342 -44.68 -17.67 -3.49
CA ILE A 342 -45.61 -18.70 -3.04
C ILE A 342 -46.51 -18.08 -1.96
N GLU A 343 -47.82 -18.14 -2.20
CA GLU A 343 -48.84 -17.74 -1.22
C GLU A 343 -49.54 -18.97 -0.65
N MET A 344 -49.78 -18.97 0.67
CA MET A 344 -50.45 -20.06 1.38
C MET A 344 -51.36 -19.52 2.50
N PHE A 345 -52.31 -20.35 2.92
CA PHE A 345 -53.22 -20.12 4.05
C PHE A 345 -54.11 -18.88 3.90
N ASP A 346 -54.81 -18.76 2.78
CA ASP A 346 -55.62 -17.59 2.41
C ASP A 346 -54.75 -16.32 2.29
N SER A 347 -53.60 -16.44 1.62
CA SER A 347 -52.58 -15.39 1.44
C SER A 347 -52.04 -14.79 2.76
N ARG A 348 -52.16 -15.51 3.88
CA ARG A 348 -51.58 -15.08 5.17
C ARG A 348 -50.07 -15.25 5.21
N LEU A 349 -49.57 -16.31 4.59
CA LEU A 349 -48.15 -16.55 4.40
C LEU A 349 -47.79 -16.24 2.96
N TRP A 350 -46.91 -15.27 2.77
CA TRP A 350 -46.23 -15.02 1.52
C TRP A 350 -44.77 -15.44 1.66
N LEU A 351 -44.23 -16.15 0.69
CA LEU A 351 -42.90 -16.72 0.76
C LEU A 351 -42.19 -16.59 -0.59
N ARG A 352 -40.97 -16.05 -0.57
CA ARG A 352 -40.10 -15.89 -1.73
C ARG A 352 -38.79 -16.65 -1.54
N ILE A 353 -38.51 -17.57 -2.45
CA ILE A 353 -37.27 -18.39 -2.45
C ILE A 353 -36.54 -18.16 -3.75
N GLY A 354 -35.25 -17.84 -3.67
CA GLY A 354 -34.36 -17.81 -4.82
C GLY A 354 -33.34 -16.68 -4.74
N TYR A 355 -32.75 -16.37 -5.88
CA TYR A 355 -31.80 -15.28 -6.07
C TYR A 355 -32.56 -13.96 -6.20
N GLN A 356 -32.47 -13.10 -5.19
CA GLN A 356 -33.37 -11.94 -5.03
C GLN A 356 -32.69 -10.78 -4.31
N THR A 357 -33.29 -9.59 -4.44
CA THR A 357 -33.01 -8.44 -3.57
C THR A 357 -34.04 -8.34 -2.44
N ILE A 358 -33.58 -8.03 -1.22
CA ILE A 358 -34.38 -7.80 -0.02
C ILE A 358 -34.13 -6.37 0.44
N VAL A 359 -35.16 -5.53 0.33
CA VAL A 359 -35.07 -4.10 0.65
C VAL A 359 -35.89 -3.78 1.90
N TRP A 360 -35.21 -3.31 2.94
CA TRP A 360 -35.86 -2.88 4.20
C TRP A 360 -35.86 -1.37 4.42
N GLY A 361 -34.87 -0.65 3.88
CA GLY A 361 -34.80 0.80 3.96
C GLY A 361 -35.69 1.53 2.94
N LYS A 362 -35.96 2.81 3.22
CA LYS A 362 -36.84 3.71 2.45
C LYS A 362 -36.09 4.94 1.92
N THR A 363 -34.79 5.03 2.18
CA THR A 363 -33.94 6.13 1.74
C THR A 363 -33.52 5.97 0.28
N GLU A 364 -33.27 7.12 -0.36
CA GLU A 364 -32.78 7.15 -1.75
C GLU A 364 -31.28 7.42 -1.77
N LEU A 365 -30.58 6.85 -2.76
CA LEU A 365 -29.15 7.04 -3.07
C LEU A 365 -28.15 6.53 -2.01
N PHE A 366 -28.45 6.65 -0.71
CA PHE A 366 -27.67 6.14 0.40
C PHE A 366 -28.51 5.21 1.27
N ARG A 367 -27.89 4.17 1.80
CA ARG A 367 -28.55 3.17 2.66
C ARG A 367 -28.42 3.52 4.14
N ASN A 368 -29.48 3.29 4.91
CA ASN A 368 -29.41 3.27 6.38
C ASN A 368 -29.81 1.88 6.92
N GLN A 369 -31.10 1.53 6.91
CA GLN A 369 -31.57 0.21 7.39
C GLN A 369 -31.36 -0.93 6.41
N ASP A 370 -31.10 -0.60 5.14
CA ASP A 370 -30.94 -1.58 4.08
C ASP A 370 -29.52 -2.18 4.08
N GLN A 371 -29.32 -3.28 4.80
CA GLN A 371 -28.02 -3.96 4.97
C GLN A 371 -27.98 -5.40 4.43
N PHE A 372 -29.07 -5.92 3.83
CA PHE A 372 -29.11 -7.29 3.32
C PHE A 372 -28.30 -7.49 2.04
N ASN A 373 -28.40 -6.55 1.10
CA ASN A 373 -27.77 -6.67 -0.21
C ASN A 373 -26.55 -5.75 -0.32
N PRO A 374 -25.36 -6.32 -0.59
CA PRO A 374 -24.19 -5.58 -1.01
C PRO A 374 -24.44 -4.77 -2.29
N GLN A 375 -23.53 -3.85 -2.59
CA GLN A 375 -23.68 -2.92 -3.72
C GLN A 375 -22.49 -3.04 -4.69
N ASP A 376 -22.77 -2.94 -5.98
CA ASP A 376 -21.80 -2.68 -7.04
C ASP A 376 -21.73 -1.16 -7.26
N VAL A 377 -20.72 -0.54 -6.65
CA VAL A 377 -20.45 0.89 -6.78
C VAL A 377 -19.45 1.19 -7.90
N GLY A 378 -18.95 0.16 -8.59
CA GLY A 378 -18.12 0.27 -9.78
C GLY A 378 -18.88 0.66 -11.06
N LEU A 379 -20.22 0.72 -11.03
CA LEU A 379 -21.04 1.00 -12.22
C LEU A 379 -21.02 2.46 -12.71
N ALA A 380 -20.80 3.42 -11.82
CA ALA A 380 -20.79 4.87 -12.08
C ALA A 380 -20.22 5.61 -10.85
N SER A 381 -19.90 6.91 -10.91
CA SER A 381 -19.41 7.61 -9.69
C SER A 381 -20.48 7.73 -8.58
N LEU A 382 -21.77 7.75 -8.94
CA LEU A 382 -22.91 7.63 -8.01
C LEU A 382 -24.05 6.86 -8.69
N PRO A 383 -24.07 5.52 -8.60
CA PRO A 383 -25.15 4.70 -9.16
C PRO A 383 -26.43 4.83 -8.30
N SER A 384 -27.58 4.50 -8.90
CA SER A 384 -28.84 4.37 -8.14
C SER A 384 -28.88 3.04 -7.40
N LEU A 385 -29.44 3.03 -6.18
CA LEU A 385 -29.54 1.83 -5.34
C LEU A 385 -30.21 0.63 -6.02
N GLU A 386 -31.20 0.85 -6.88
CA GLU A 386 -31.85 -0.24 -7.64
C GLU A 386 -30.89 -0.93 -8.61
N GLU A 387 -29.97 -0.16 -9.21
CA GLU A 387 -29.02 -0.67 -10.20
C GLU A 387 -27.81 -1.35 -9.53
N SER A 388 -27.33 -0.76 -8.43
CA SER A 388 -26.13 -1.24 -7.72
C SER A 388 -26.39 -2.45 -6.83
N ARG A 389 -27.63 -2.76 -6.41
CA ARG A 389 -27.89 -3.93 -5.54
C ARG A 389 -27.40 -5.23 -6.16
N ILE A 390 -26.65 -5.99 -5.38
CA ILE A 390 -26.23 -7.36 -5.68
C ILE A 390 -27.27 -8.30 -5.07
N SER A 391 -27.96 -9.07 -5.92
CA SER A 391 -28.94 -10.06 -5.48
C SER A 391 -28.24 -11.22 -4.78
N LEU A 392 -28.94 -11.92 -3.89
CA LEU A 392 -28.39 -13.03 -3.12
C LEU A 392 -29.36 -14.21 -3.09
N TRP A 393 -28.82 -15.43 -2.95
CA TRP A 393 -29.63 -16.61 -2.67
C TRP A 393 -30.23 -16.55 -1.27
N ALA A 394 -31.51 -16.18 -1.21
CA ALA A 394 -32.21 -15.94 0.05
C ALA A 394 -33.60 -16.59 0.10
N VAL A 395 -34.11 -16.76 1.32
CA VAL A 395 -35.51 -17.05 1.61
C VAL A 395 -36.08 -15.90 2.41
N ARG A 396 -37.26 -15.45 2.01
CA ARG A 396 -38.03 -14.42 2.68
C ARG A 396 -39.44 -14.92 2.93
N GLY A 397 -39.93 -14.80 4.15
CA GLY A 397 -41.30 -15.18 4.53
C GLY A 397 -41.99 -14.04 5.27
N ILE A 398 -43.22 -13.72 4.87
CA ILE A 398 -44.05 -12.69 5.49
C ILE A 398 -45.32 -13.35 6.00
N TRP A 399 -45.57 -13.22 7.29
CA TRP A 399 -46.81 -13.64 7.92
C TRP A 399 -47.67 -12.42 8.29
N SER A 400 -48.86 -12.33 7.70
CA SER A 400 -49.83 -11.28 8.01
C SER A 400 -50.75 -11.69 9.17
N PHE A 401 -50.80 -10.84 10.20
CA PHE A 401 -51.76 -10.95 11.30
C PHE A 401 -53.01 -10.09 11.07
N TYR A 402 -53.12 -9.42 9.91
CA TYR A 402 -54.12 -8.40 9.63
C TYR A 402 -54.17 -7.33 10.72
N ASP A 403 -55.36 -6.98 11.20
CA ASP A 403 -55.56 -5.99 12.26
C ASP A 403 -55.54 -6.69 13.64
N VAL A 404 -54.69 -6.20 14.54
CA VAL A 404 -54.54 -6.70 15.91
C VAL A 404 -54.85 -5.59 16.89
N GLY A 405 -56.10 -5.53 17.37
CA GLY A 405 -56.54 -4.51 18.31
C GLY A 405 -56.48 -3.11 17.69
N PRO A 406 -55.69 -2.17 18.25
CA PRO A 406 -55.55 -0.81 17.70
C PRO A 406 -54.55 -0.72 16.53
N PHE A 407 -53.81 -1.79 16.24
CA PHE A 407 -52.81 -1.82 15.18
C PHE A 407 -53.39 -2.43 13.90
N ALA A 408 -53.14 -1.76 12.78
CA ALA A 408 -53.53 -2.24 11.45
C ALA A 408 -52.31 -2.80 10.69
N ASP A 409 -52.57 -3.68 9.73
CA ASP A 409 -51.55 -4.26 8.83
C ASP A 409 -50.33 -4.83 9.57
N VAL A 410 -50.55 -5.57 10.66
CA VAL A 410 -49.46 -6.17 11.45
C VAL A 410 -48.85 -7.33 10.66
N ARG A 411 -47.56 -7.22 10.33
CA ARG A 411 -46.82 -8.21 9.52
C ARG A 411 -45.48 -8.53 10.17
N LEU A 412 -45.20 -9.83 10.34
CA LEU A 412 -43.88 -10.32 10.68
C LEU A 412 -43.21 -10.87 9.44
N GLU A 413 -42.07 -10.32 9.10
CA GLU A 413 -41.21 -10.76 8.03
C GLU A 413 -39.95 -11.39 8.61
N ILE A 414 -39.54 -12.54 8.07
CA ILE A 414 -38.30 -13.24 8.40
C ILE A 414 -37.54 -13.45 7.10
N ALA A 415 -36.26 -13.11 7.10
CA ALA A 415 -35.37 -13.32 5.98
C ALA A 415 -34.13 -14.10 6.42
N MET A 416 -33.66 -14.98 5.53
CA MET A 416 -32.44 -15.76 5.71
C MET A 416 -31.64 -15.74 4.42
N ASN A 417 -30.41 -15.23 4.48
CA ASN A 417 -29.44 -15.36 3.41
C ASN A 417 -28.65 -16.65 3.60
N TYR A 418 -28.60 -17.48 2.56
CA TYR A 418 -27.81 -18.70 2.50
C TYR A 418 -26.88 -18.73 1.28
N ASP A 419 -26.65 -17.56 0.69
CA ASP A 419 -25.58 -17.35 -0.28
C ASP A 419 -24.22 -17.28 0.42
N GLN A 420 -23.16 -17.58 -0.32
CA GLN A 420 -21.82 -17.24 0.15
C GLN A 420 -21.69 -15.72 0.33
N TRP A 421 -20.84 -15.30 1.26
CA TRP A 421 -20.66 -13.88 1.54
C TRP A 421 -20.18 -13.14 0.28
N GLN A 422 -20.86 -12.04 -0.04
CA GLN A 422 -20.51 -11.15 -1.15
C GLN A 422 -20.06 -9.80 -0.58
N PRO A 423 -18.87 -9.29 -0.94
CA PRO A 423 -18.48 -7.94 -0.56
C PRO A 423 -19.25 -6.89 -1.36
N ILE A 424 -19.13 -5.64 -0.94
CA ILE A 424 -19.33 -4.52 -1.86
C ILE A 424 -18.35 -4.66 -3.04
N ASP A 425 -18.79 -4.39 -4.26
CA ASP A 425 -17.95 -4.38 -5.46
C ASP A 425 -17.58 -2.93 -5.82
N PRO A 426 -16.37 -2.46 -5.46
CA PRO A 426 -15.89 -1.15 -5.85
C PRO A 426 -15.27 -1.13 -7.25
N GLY A 427 -15.33 -2.22 -8.02
CA GLY A 427 -14.57 -2.42 -9.25
C GLY A 427 -13.08 -2.67 -8.99
N VAL A 428 -12.31 -2.79 -10.07
CA VAL A 428 -10.88 -3.11 -10.04
C VAL A 428 -10.03 -1.91 -10.46
N CYS A 429 -8.80 -1.79 -9.94
CA CYS A 429 -7.91 -0.71 -10.39
C CYS A 429 -7.72 -0.75 -11.92
N GLY A 430 -7.85 0.42 -12.57
CA GLY A 430 -7.83 0.55 -14.03
C GLY A 430 -9.22 0.59 -14.68
N GLU A 431 -10.27 0.19 -13.96
CA GLU A 431 -11.65 0.47 -14.39
C GLU A 431 -11.97 1.97 -14.28
N PRO A 432 -12.82 2.53 -15.17
CA PRO A 432 -13.10 3.97 -15.18
C PRO A 432 -13.73 4.49 -13.88
N TYR A 433 -14.60 3.70 -13.27
CA TYR A 433 -15.41 4.10 -12.11
C TYR A 433 -14.96 3.46 -10.79
N ALA A 434 -13.99 2.55 -10.80
CA ALA A 434 -13.46 1.99 -9.56
C ALA A 434 -12.73 3.07 -8.76
N PRO A 435 -13.14 3.44 -7.53
CA PRO A 435 -12.48 4.48 -6.73
C PRO A 435 -10.96 4.29 -6.73
N LEU A 436 -10.18 5.36 -6.93
CA LEU A 436 -8.72 5.23 -7.04
C LEU A 436 -8.06 4.73 -5.74
N ALA A 437 -8.79 4.71 -4.62
CA ALA A 437 -8.37 4.03 -3.40
C ALA A 437 -8.25 2.50 -3.56
N VAL A 438 -9.02 1.88 -4.47
CA VAL A 438 -8.90 0.43 -4.79
C VAL A 438 -7.51 0.09 -5.32
N CYS A 439 -6.85 1.02 -6.01
CA CYS A 439 -5.47 0.82 -6.48
C CYS A 439 -4.48 0.59 -5.32
N GLN A 440 -4.76 1.10 -4.13
CA GLN A 440 -3.93 0.86 -2.94
C GLN A 440 -4.07 -0.57 -2.41
N LEU A 441 -5.22 -1.23 -2.64
CA LEU A 441 -5.41 -2.65 -2.33
C LEU A 441 -4.47 -3.51 -3.19
N HIS A 442 -4.41 -3.21 -4.50
CA HIS A 442 -3.52 -3.90 -5.44
C HIS A 442 -2.06 -3.66 -5.08
N GLU A 443 -1.67 -2.40 -4.83
CA GLU A 443 -0.33 -2.04 -4.38
C GLU A 443 0.07 -2.82 -3.12
N GLY A 444 -0.80 -2.88 -2.12
CA GLY A 444 -0.56 -3.66 -0.89
C GLY A 444 -0.44 -5.16 -1.13
N SER A 445 -1.17 -5.72 -2.11
CA SER A 445 -1.13 -7.15 -2.43
C SER A 445 0.14 -7.53 -3.21
N ILE A 446 0.55 -6.67 -4.15
CA ILE A 446 1.84 -6.82 -4.87
C ILE A 446 3.00 -6.70 -3.89
N ALA A 447 2.97 -5.68 -3.03
CA ALA A 447 4.00 -5.49 -2.02
C ALA A 447 4.13 -6.73 -1.10
N HIS A 448 3.04 -7.45 -0.83
CA HIS A 448 3.10 -8.64 0.01
C HIS A 448 3.77 -9.81 -0.70
N GLY A 449 3.32 -10.13 -1.92
CA GLY A 449 3.88 -11.23 -2.70
C GLY A 449 5.39 -11.11 -2.89
N TYR A 450 5.86 -9.88 -3.17
CA TYR A 450 7.26 -9.60 -3.49
C TYR A 450 8.12 -9.21 -2.29
N LEU A 451 7.58 -8.50 -1.29
CA LEU A 451 8.37 -7.92 -0.20
C LEU A 451 7.97 -8.42 1.19
N GLY A 452 6.93 -9.26 1.31
CA GLY A 452 6.48 -9.80 2.59
C GLY A 452 5.83 -8.76 3.52
N LEU A 453 5.30 -7.65 2.98
CA LEU A 453 4.59 -6.58 3.69
C LEU A 453 3.35 -6.13 2.92
N GLY A 454 2.35 -5.53 3.57
CA GLY A 454 1.10 -5.16 2.91
C GLY A 454 0.00 -6.18 3.18
N LEU A 455 -0.79 -6.53 2.15
CA LEU A 455 -1.98 -7.37 2.29
C LEU A 455 -1.73 -8.79 1.76
N ALA A 456 -1.80 -9.78 2.65
CA ALA A 456 -1.56 -11.18 2.29
C ALA A 456 -2.76 -11.84 1.62
N GLY A 457 -3.96 -11.40 1.92
CA GLY A 457 -5.19 -12.02 1.44
C GLY A 457 -6.41 -11.61 2.26
N ILE A 458 -7.49 -12.36 2.07
CA ILE A 458 -8.75 -12.21 2.80
C ILE A 458 -9.11 -13.51 3.51
N GLU A 459 -9.50 -13.40 4.78
CA GLU A 459 -10.12 -14.47 5.56
C GLU A 459 -11.64 -14.34 5.37
N LEU A 460 -12.20 -15.22 4.54
CA LEU A 460 -13.61 -15.18 4.18
C LEU A 460 -14.48 -15.84 5.25
N PRO A 461 -15.71 -15.32 5.48
CA PRO A 461 -16.72 -16.05 6.23
C PRO A 461 -16.92 -17.47 5.70
N PRO A 462 -17.20 -18.46 6.57
CA PRO A 462 -17.42 -19.82 6.13
C PRO A 462 -18.67 -19.91 5.27
N ASP A 463 -18.61 -20.68 4.18
CA ASP A 463 -19.76 -20.93 3.30
C ASP A 463 -20.96 -21.51 4.11
N PRO A 464 -22.17 -20.96 3.96
CA PRO A 464 -23.36 -21.42 4.68
C PRO A 464 -23.74 -22.89 4.41
N TRP A 465 -23.35 -23.46 3.27
CA TRP A 465 -23.54 -24.87 2.94
C TRP A 465 -22.59 -25.79 3.71
N ASN A 466 -21.47 -25.25 4.18
CA ASN A 466 -20.47 -25.97 4.98
C ASN A 466 -20.64 -25.70 6.49
N SER A 467 -21.13 -24.51 6.87
CA SER A 467 -21.28 -24.11 8.27
C SER A 467 -22.45 -23.15 8.47
N LEU A 468 -23.29 -23.41 9.49
CA LEU A 468 -24.37 -22.49 9.89
C LEU A 468 -23.86 -21.11 10.34
N ARG A 469 -22.56 -20.95 10.62
CA ARG A 469 -21.96 -19.64 10.92
C ARG A 469 -21.98 -18.71 9.69
N GLY A 470 -22.03 -19.26 8.48
CA GLY A 470 -22.14 -18.50 7.23
C GLY A 470 -23.52 -17.89 6.99
N VAL A 471 -24.57 -18.41 7.63
CA VAL A 471 -25.95 -17.95 7.43
C VAL A 471 -26.17 -16.60 8.09
N GLU A 472 -26.87 -15.71 7.39
CA GLU A 472 -27.31 -14.41 7.89
C GLU A 472 -28.83 -14.41 8.03
N VAL A 473 -29.34 -13.79 9.08
CA VAL A 473 -30.77 -13.84 9.41
C VAL A 473 -31.25 -12.48 9.85
N GLY A 474 -32.50 -12.18 9.55
CA GLY A 474 -33.14 -11.02 10.13
C GLY A 474 -34.65 -11.17 10.25
N ALA A 475 -35.22 -10.35 11.11
CA ALA A 475 -36.65 -10.22 11.29
C ALA A 475 -37.08 -8.75 11.19
N ARG A 476 -38.27 -8.53 10.62
CA ARG A 476 -38.90 -7.22 10.50
C ARG A 476 -40.36 -7.29 10.94
N LEU A 477 -40.73 -6.50 11.94
CA LEU A 477 -42.12 -6.33 12.37
C LEU A 477 -42.64 -4.98 11.86
N GLU A 478 -43.59 -5.02 10.95
CA GLU A 478 -44.26 -3.82 10.41
C GLU A 478 -45.69 -3.73 10.97
N PHE A 479 -46.10 -2.53 11.36
CA PHE A 479 -47.47 -2.27 11.82
C PHE A 479 -47.83 -0.80 11.66
N ARG A 480 -49.13 -0.52 11.55
CA ARG A 480 -49.66 0.82 11.47
C ARG A 480 -50.47 1.17 12.70
N PHE A 481 -50.30 2.38 13.21
CA PHE A 481 -51.14 2.97 14.25
C PHE A 481 -51.63 4.34 13.81
N ASP A 482 -52.93 4.46 13.56
CA ASP A 482 -53.57 5.67 13.02
C ASP A 482 -52.94 6.11 11.68
N ARG A 483 -52.21 7.24 11.66
CA ARG A 483 -51.51 7.77 10.48
C ARG A 483 -50.03 7.40 10.40
N PHE A 484 -49.49 6.73 11.42
CA PHE A 484 -48.08 6.37 11.50
C PHE A 484 -47.89 4.91 11.09
N SER A 485 -46.95 4.67 10.17
CA SER A 485 -46.43 3.34 9.88
C SER A 485 -45.12 3.15 10.63
N PHE A 486 -44.92 1.99 11.24
CA PHE A 486 -43.72 1.64 11.98
C PHE A 486 -43.11 0.36 11.44
N ALA A 487 -41.79 0.27 11.44
CA ALA A 487 -41.09 -1.00 11.31
C ALA A 487 -39.98 -1.12 12.37
N LEU A 488 -39.88 -2.31 12.96
CA LEU A 488 -38.76 -2.73 13.81
C LEU A 488 -37.99 -3.80 13.05
N THR A 489 -36.69 -3.63 12.88
CA THR A 489 -35.83 -4.60 12.20
C THR A 489 -34.70 -5.05 13.11
N ASP A 490 -34.32 -6.30 13.00
CA ASP A 490 -33.13 -6.87 13.62
C ASP A 490 -32.46 -7.77 12.59
N PHE A 491 -31.23 -7.44 12.20
CA PHE A 491 -30.45 -8.19 11.23
C PHE A 491 -29.12 -8.59 11.84
N TYR A 492 -28.83 -9.90 11.82
CA TYR A 492 -27.56 -10.47 12.24
C TYR A 492 -26.83 -11.03 11.02
N GLY A 493 -25.82 -10.30 10.56
CA GLY A 493 -25.12 -10.57 9.31
C GLY A 493 -23.70 -10.01 9.31
N TYR A 494 -22.99 -10.30 8.24
CA TYR A 494 -21.65 -9.83 7.98
C TYR A 494 -21.69 -8.41 7.39
N GLN A 495 -20.69 -7.60 7.72
CA GLN A 495 -20.53 -6.30 7.09
C GLN A 495 -20.03 -6.45 5.64
N ASP A 496 -20.49 -5.60 4.74
CA ASP A 496 -20.07 -5.65 3.33
C ASP A 496 -18.63 -5.16 3.11
N PHE A 497 -18.13 -4.33 4.02
CA PHE A 497 -16.77 -3.82 3.98
C PHE A 497 -15.88 -4.61 4.94
N PRO A 498 -14.80 -5.23 4.45
CA PRO A 498 -13.82 -5.82 5.34
C PRO A 498 -13.01 -4.73 6.08
N TYR A 499 -12.49 -5.07 7.25
CA TYR A 499 -11.47 -4.31 7.94
C TYR A 499 -10.09 -4.96 7.74
N VAL A 500 -9.04 -4.16 7.91
CA VAL A 500 -7.66 -4.62 7.81
C VAL A 500 -7.19 -5.06 9.19
N ALA A 501 -6.91 -6.36 9.36
CA ALA A 501 -6.34 -6.91 10.58
C ALA A 501 -4.83 -7.09 10.41
N GLN A 502 -4.03 -6.37 11.19
CA GLN A 502 -2.58 -6.55 11.19
C GLN A 502 -2.21 -7.81 11.97
N ILE A 503 -1.69 -8.82 11.26
CA ILE A 503 -1.28 -10.10 11.87
C ILE A 503 0.19 -10.10 12.28
N PHE A 504 0.99 -9.19 11.72
CA PHE A 504 2.41 -9.07 12.00
C PHE A 504 2.90 -7.62 11.80
N SER A 505 3.78 -7.14 12.66
CA SER A 505 4.44 -5.83 12.51
C SER A 505 5.95 -6.01 12.56
N TYR A 506 6.64 -5.51 11.54
CA TYR A 506 8.09 -5.45 11.56
C TYR A 506 8.53 -4.21 12.33
N SER A 507 9.39 -4.42 13.32
CA SER A 507 10.04 -3.35 14.08
C SER A 507 11.22 -3.93 14.82
N ARG A 508 12.33 -3.21 14.92
CA ARG A 508 13.50 -3.70 15.65
C ARG A 508 13.18 -3.92 17.12
N ASN A 509 12.94 -5.18 17.50
CA ASN A 509 12.49 -5.55 18.83
C ASN A 509 13.64 -6.08 19.69
N VAL A 510 14.02 -5.29 20.69
CA VAL A 510 15.05 -5.63 21.67
C VAL A 510 14.54 -5.32 23.07
N ASP A 511 15.05 -5.99 24.12
CA ASP A 511 14.73 -5.63 25.50
C ASP A 511 15.27 -4.22 25.80
N PRO A 512 14.42 -3.23 26.16
CA PRO A 512 14.84 -1.85 26.35
C PRO A 512 15.89 -1.63 27.45
N VAL A 513 16.12 -2.62 28.33
CA VAL A 513 17.10 -2.51 29.42
C VAL A 513 18.41 -3.23 29.13
N SER A 514 18.38 -4.36 28.41
CA SER A 514 19.60 -5.13 28.11
C SER A 514 20.12 -4.88 26.70
N GLY A 515 19.29 -4.43 25.76
CA GLY A 515 19.63 -4.33 24.34
C GLY A 515 19.59 -5.66 23.57
N ARG A 516 19.27 -6.79 24.23
CA ARG A 516 19.26 -8.11 23.58
C ARG A 516 18.06 -8.29 22.64
N PRO A 517 18.23 -9.01 21.51
CA PRO A 517 17.16 -9.33 20.56
C PRO A 517 15.97 -10.06 21.18
N ARG A 518 14.76 -9.73 20.71
CA ARG A 518 13.50 -10.41 21.08
C ARG A 518 12.75 -10.86 19.84
N HIS A 519 11.89 -11.87 20.01
CA HIS A 519 10.93 -12.26 18.98
C HIS A 519 10.09 -11.06 18.56
N THR A 520 9.68 -10.99 17.31
CA THR A 520 8.79 -9.95 16.80
C THR A 520 7.53 -9.81 17.66
N MET A 521 7.13 -8.57 17.94
CA MET A 521 5.94 -8.23 18.75
C MET A 521 5.93 -8.80 20.19
N SER A 522 7.01 -9.45 20.65
CA SER A 522 7.11 -9.99 22.00
C SER A 522 7.38 -8.88 23.02
N THR A 523 6.68 -8.96 24.15
CA THR A 523 6.93 -8.13 25.33
C THR A 523 7.45 -9.00 26.47
N GLY A 524 8.50 -8.56 27.16
CA GLY A 524 9.16 -9.37 28.19
C GLY A 524 10.65 -9.07 28.35
N ARG A 525 11.24 -9.54 29.44
CA ARG A 525 12.69 -9.39 29.68
C ARG A 525 13.48 -10.40 28.86
N CYS A 526 14.59 -9.94 28.30
CA CYS A 526 15.61 -10.76 27.69
C CYS A 526 16.98 -10.30 28.19
N ARG A 527 17.37 -10.68 29.41
CA ARG A 527 18.64 -10.23 30.01
C ARG A 527 19.76 -11.22 29.75
N THR A 528 19.45 -12.51 29.77
CA THR A 528 20.43 -13.59 29.70
C THR A 528 20.48 -14.31 28.35
N GLY A 529 19.52 -14.02 27.46
CA GLY A 529 19.37 -14.73 26.18
C GLY A 529 18.58 -16.04 26.30
N LYS A 530 18.13 -16.43 27.50
CA LYS A 530 17.44 -17.70 27.77
C LYS A 530 15.97 -17.54 28.15
N GLU A 531 15.52 -16.29 28.25
CA GLU A 531 14.15 -15.98 28.59
C GLU A 531 13.21 -16.22 27.39
N PRO A 532 11.92 -16.58 27.59
CA PRO A 532 11.01 -16.93 26.49
C PRO A 532 10.75 -15.83 25.46
N ALA A 533 11.08 -14.58 25.78
CA ALA A 533 10.93 -13.44 24.88
C ALA A 533 12.18 -13.21 24.01
N CYS A 534 13.31 -13.84 24.34
CA CYS A 534 14.57 -13.70 23.62
C CYS A 534 14.48 -14.36 22.25
N LEU A 535 14.92 -13.65 21.21
CA LEU A 535 15.23 -14.25 19.92
C LEU A 535 16.52 -15.06 20.06
N ASP A 536 16.58 -16.20 19.41
CA ASP A 536 17.78 -17.00 19.25
C ASP A 536 17.96 -17.38 17.77
N SER A 537 19.10 -17.98 17.45
CA SER A 537 19.46 -18.34 16.09
C SER A 537 18.61 -19.47 15.50
N GLU A 538 18.12 -20.39 16.34
CA GLU A 538 17.26 -21.51 15.90
C GLU A 538 15.87 -21.03 15.47
N ASN A 539 15.34 -19.98 16.10
CA ASN A 539 14.00 -19.46 15.82
C ASN A 539 13.98 -18.17 14.99
N ALA A 540 15.16 -17.59 14.69
CA ALA A 540 15.31 -16.39 13.89
C ALA A 540 14.61 -16.50 12.53
N LEU A 541 14.65 -17.66 11.86
CA LEU A 541 14.08 -17.81 10.52
C LEU A 541 12.59 -17.47 10.44
N THR A 542 11.81 -17.71 11.50
CA THR A 542 10.35 -17.52 11.50
C THR A 542 9.86 -16.43 12.45
N GLN A 543 10.69 -16.02 13.42
CA GLN A 543 10.33 -15.06 14.48
C GLN A 543 11.20 -13.78 14.46
N HIS A 544 11.94 -13.53 13.38
CA HIS A 544 12.77 -12.34 13.23
C HIS A 544 11.94 -11.05 13.25
N HIS A 545 12.42 -10.06 14.00
CA HIS A 545 11.76 -8.78 14.22
C HIS A 545 11.79 -7.85 13.00
N ALA A 546 12.76 -8.06 12.11
CA ALA A 546 12.89 -7.39 10.82
C ALA A 546 12.33 -8.24 9.67
N ASN A 547 11.93 -7.57 8.60
CA ASN A 547 11.47 -8.19 7.36
C ASN A 547 12.66 -8.76 6.56
N GLN A 548 12.95 -10.05 6.76
CA GLN A 548 14.01 -10.77 6.06
C GLN A 548 13.78 -10.82 4.54
N GLN A 549 12.53 -10.94 4.08
CA GLN A 549 12.22 -10.97 2.66
C GLN A 549 12.52 -9.63 1.99
N LEU A 550 12.07 -8.51 2.58
CA LEU A 550 12.41 -7.18 2.07
C LEU A 550 13.92 -6.96 2.07
N PHE A 551 14.62 -7.37 3.14
CA PHE A 551 16.08 -7.26 3.19
C PHE A 551 16.77 -8.11 2.11
N ALA A 552 16.36 -9.38 1.94
CA ALA A 552 16.89 -10.27 0.92
C ALA A 552 16.61 -9.74 -0.49
N ALA A 553 15.40 -9.24 -0.75
CA ALA A 553 15.04 -8.61 -2.02
C ALA A 553 15.87 -7.35 -2.29
N SER A 554 15.97 -6.43 -1.31
CA SER A 554 16.81 -5.24 -1.40
C SER A 554 18.28 -5.59 -1.60
N CYS A 555 18.78 -6.62 -0.91
CA CYS A 555 20.15 -7.10 -1.05
C CYS A 555 20.38 -7.68 -2.44
N ALA A 556 19.44 -8.48 -2.93
CA ALA A 556 19.55 -9.12 -4.24
C ALA A 556 19.44 -8.12 -5.40
N VAL A 557 18.79 -6.98 -5.23
CA VAL A 557 18.73 -5.90 -6.24
C VAL A 557 19.71 -4.76 -5.98
N SER A 558 20.63 -4.88 -5.01
CA SER A 558 21.67 -3.88 -4.80
C SER A 558 23.05 -4.49 -4.97
N LEU A 559 23.82 -4.01 -5.95
CA LEU A 559 25.22 -4.41 -6.08
C LEU A 559 26.13 -3.69 -5.08
N ALA A 560 27.30 -4.30 -4.84
CA ALA A 560 28.30 -3.87 -3.88
C ALA A 560 28.70 -2.40 -4.02
N VAL A 561 29.11 -1.80 -2.89
CA VAL A 561 29.72 -0.46 -2.83
C VAL A 561 31.09 -0.38 -3.53
N ALA A 562 31.62 -1.52 -3.99
CA ALA A 562 32.81 -1.62 -4.83
C ALA A 562 32.81 -3.01 -5.52
N PRO A 563 32.22 -3.16 -6.72
CA PRO A 563 32.04 -4.46 -7.37
C PRO A 563 33.35 -5.21 -7.65
N ASP A 564 34.48 -4.49 -7.68
CA ASP A 564 35.82 -5.06 -7.85
C ASP A 564 36.35 -5.82 -6.61
N ILE A 565 35.76 -5.60 -5.42
CA ILE A 565 36.24 -6.18 -4.15
C ILE A 565 35.41 -7.41 -3.74
N ASP A 566 34.08 -7.32 -3.83
CA ASP A 566 33.19 -8.46 -3.64
C ASP A 566 31.88 -8.26 -4.42
N PRO A 567 31.68 -8.96 -5.55
CA PRO A 567 30.46 -8.85 -6.34
C PRO A 567 29.23 -9.50 -5.67
N THR A 568 29.40 -10.23 -4.56
CA THR A 568 28.32 -10.90 -3.82
C THR A 568 27.81 -10.13 -2.61
N ALA A 569 28.52 -9.07 -2.19
CA ALA A 569 28.06 -8.14 -1.16
C ALA A 569 27.04 -7.16 -1.74
N CYS A 570 25.99 -6.84 -0.97
CA CYS A 570 24.99 -5.86 -1.36
C CYS A 570 25.17 -4.52 -0.61
N LEU A 571 24.56 -3.43 -1.09
CA LEU A 571 24.59 -2.13 -0.39
C LEU A 571 23.96 -2.23 1.01
N ALA A 572 23.01 -3.14 1.22
CA ALA A 572 22.47 -3.39 2.54
C ALA A 572 23.44 -4.18 3.45
N ASN A 573 24.60 -4.61 2.96
CA ASN A 573 25.60 -5.34 3.73
C ASN A 573 26.97 -4.65 3.61
N ILE A 574 26.99 -3.30 3.74
CA ILE A 574 28.16 -2.43 3.52
C ILE A 574 29.43 -2.98 4.21
N PHE A 575 29.31 -3.74 5.30
CA PHE A 575 30.41 -4.07 6.20
C PHE A 575 30.59 -5.57 6.50
N GLY A 576 29.81 -6.48 5.92
CA GLY A 576 29.67 -7.88 6.39
C GLY A 576 29.85 -8.95 5.31
N SER A 577 30.91 -8.84 4.51
CA SER A 577 31.27 -9.92 3.58
C SER A 577 32.32 -10.84 4.17
N THR A 578 31.97 -12.11 4.35
CA THR A 578 32.89 -13.19 4.73
C THR A 578 33.64 -13.79 3.53
N GLN A 579 33.42 -13.29 2.31
CA GLN A 579 34.03 -13.85 1.10
C GLN A 579 35.51 -13.50 0.98
N LEU A 580 36.31 -14.53 0.71
CA LEU A 580 37.56 -14.42 -0.03
C LEU A 580 37.19 -14.40 -1.53
N THR A 581 37.78 -13.49 -2.30
CA THR A 581 37.62 -13.35 -3.76
C THR A 581 37.83 -14.69 -4.51
N PRO A 582 37.28 -14.88 -5.72
CA PRO A 582 37.09 -16.19 -6.37
C PRO A 582 38.32 -17.12 -6.42
N PRO A 583 38.13 -18.45 -6.61
CA PRO A 583 39.19 -19.48 -6.54
C PRO A 583 40.41 -19.33 -7.47
N ASN A 584 40.35 -18.39 -8.42
CA ASN A 584 41.47 -18.06 -9.31
C ASN A 584 42.32 -16.87 -8.79
N ALA A 585 41.97 -16.28 -7.65
CA ALA A 585 42.78 -15.28 -6.95
C ALA A 585 43.71 -16.00 -5.96
N THR A 586 44.94 -16.27 -6.37
CA THR A 586 45.95 -17.06 -5.65
C THR A 586 46.65 -16.31 -4.50
N GLY A 587 45.95 -15.46 -3.73
CA GLY A 587 46.53 -14.70 -2.61
C GLY A 587 45.57 -14.40 -1.46
N LEU A 588 46.11 -14.32 -0.24
CA LEU A 588 45.42 -13.97 1.02
C LEU A 588 44.87 -12.52 1.01
N GLN A 589 43.78 -12.23 0.30
CA GLN A 589 43.24 -10.85 0.25
C GLN A 589 42.52 -10.47 1.57
N PRO A 590 42.72 -9.25 2.11
CA PRO A 590 41.94 -8.79 3.26
C PRO A 590 40.45 -8.69 2.93
N PRO A 591 39.54 -9.20 3.78
CA PRO A 591 38.11 -8.95 3.68
C PRO A 591 37.82 -7.46 3.64
N VAL A 592 36.81 -7.10 2.85
CA VAL A 592 36.13 -5.79 2.83
C VAL A 592 35.88 -5.28 4.27
N VAL A 593 35.55 -6.19 5.17
CA VAL A 593 35.33 -5.96 6.61
C VAL A 593 36.51 -5.25 7.28
N GLY A 594 37.75 -5.62 6.98
CA GLY A 594 38.94 -5.05 7.63
C GLY A 594 39.22 -3.60 7.21
N ALA A 595 39.13 -3.31 5.91
CA ALA A 595 39.33 -1.96 5.39
C ALA A 595 38.26 -0.99 5.91
N LEU A 596 37.01 -1.44 6.00
CA LEU A 596 35.92 -0.63 6.52
C LEU A 596 35.95 -0.52 8.05
N GLY A 597 36.36 -1.56 8.76
CA GLY A 597 36.61 -1.50 10.20
C GLY A 597 37.71 -0.49 10.56
N LEU A 598 38.76 -0.38 9.73
CA LEU A 598 39.79 0.66 9.86
C LEU A 598 39.19 2.07 9.70
N VAL A 599 38.38 2.29 8.65
CA VAL A 599 37.74 3.60 8.41
C VAL A 599 36.70 3.94 9.48
N ALA A 600 35.89 2.97 9.92
CA ALA A 600 34.88 3.14 10.97
C ALA A 600 35.51 3.56 12.31
N ARG A 601 36.73 3.10 12.60
CA ARG A 601 37.50 3.47 13.78
C ARG A 601 38.30 4.77 13.61
N GLY A 602 38.38 5.32 12.40
CA GLY A 602 39.19 6.49 12.04
C GLY A 602 40.68 6.20 11.80
N ASP A 603 41.12 4.96 11.99
CA ASP A 603 42.53 4.57 11.95
C ASP A 603 43.02 4.30 10.52
N THR A 604 43.00 5.35 9.70
CA THR A 604 43.36 5.25 8.28
C THR A 604 44.86 5.46 8.03
N ASP A 605 45.69 5.49 9.08
CA ASP A 605 47.15 5.59 8.97
C ASP A 605 47.75 4.41 8.20
N GLU A 606 47.02 3.30 8.26
CA GLU A 606 47.32 2.04 7.60
C GLU A 606 47.02 2.03 6.10
N LEU A 607 45.99 2.76 5.68
CA LEU A 607 45.55 2.85 4.28
C LEU A 607 46.39 3.83 3.45
N GLY A 608 47.15 4.73 4.10
CA GLY A 608 47.69 5.95 3.47
C GLY A 608 49.21 6.13 3.48
N GLY A 609 49.98 5.29 4.17
CA GLY A 609 51.44 5.34 4.08
C GLY A 609 52.13 4.94 5.37
N GLY A 610 52.58 3.69 5.44
CA GLY A 610 53.52 3.27 6.47
C GLY A 610 53.42 1.84 6.98
N LEU A 611 52.51 1.00 6.48
CA LEU A 611 52.45 -0.38 6.94
C LEU A 611 53.59 -1.24 6.40
N VAL A 612 54.57 -1.42 7.30
CA VAL A 612 55.64 -2.42 7.30
C VAL A 612 56.75 -2.19 6.26
N GLU A 613 58.00 -2.48 6.65
CA GLU A 613 59.15 -2.43 5.73
C GLU A 613 58.83 -3.11 4.38
N PRO A 614 59.34 -2.61 3.24
CA PRO A 614 58.81 -2.92 1.89
C PRO A 614 58.99 -4.36 1.37
N GLY A 615 59.10 -5.39 2.21
CA GLY A 615 59.62 -6.70 1.78
C GLY A 615 58.97 -7.97 2.34
N THR A 616 58.21 -7.97 3.43
CA THR A 616 57.88 -9.24 4.12
C THR A 616 56.42 -9.66 4.10
N VAL A 617 55.47 -8.74 4.01
CA VAL A 617 54.03 -9.05 3.99
C VAL A 617 53.49 -9.11 2.55
N LEU A 618 54.13 -8.40 1.62
CA LEU A 618 53.74 -8.33 0.21
C LEU A 618 54.07 -9.61 -0.58
N LEU A 619 55.00 -10.46 -0.11
CA LEU A 619 55.40 -11.68 -0.83
C LEU A 619 54.43 -12.85 -0.65
N SER A 620 53.57 -12.84 0.38
CA SER A 620 52.50 -13.83 0.57
C SER A 620 51.17 -13.40 -0.08
N LEU A 621 51.09 -12.15 -0.55
CA LEU A 621 49.93 -11.55 -1.23
C LEU A 621 50.05 -11.56 -2.76
N LEU A 622 51.20 -11.98 -3.29
CA LEU A 622 51.55 -11.90 -4.72
C LEU A 622 51.58 -13.28 -5.38
N GLU A 623 50.40 -13.84 -5.63
CA GLU A 623 50.09 -14.44 -6.93
C GLU A 623 48.73 -13.87 -7.40
N VAL A 624 48.73 -12.61 -7.87
CA VAL A 624 47.67 -12.02 -8.71
C VAL A 624 48.35 -11.18 -9.79
N GLU A 625 47.84 -11.25 -11.02
CA GLU A 625 48.46 -10.77 -12.26
C GLU A 625 48.60 -9.24 -12.41
N ASP A 626 48.07 -8.41 -11.49
CA ASP A 626 48.28 -6.95 -11.51
C ASP A 626 48.39 -6.32 -10.10
N PRO A 627 49.62 -6.29 -9.54
CA PRO A 627 49.94 -5.66 -8.25
C PRO A 627 49.81 -4.14 -8.24
N ASP A 628 49.85 -3.50 -9.41
CA ASP A 628 49.85 -2.04 -9.54
C ASP A 628 48.40 -1.52 -9.46
N GLY A 629 47.43 -2.25 -10.02
CA GLY A 629 46.00 -1.90 -9.96
C GLY A 629 45.40 -1.85 -8.54
N PHE A 630 45.70 -2.81 -7.67
CA PHE A 630 45.19 -2.81 -6.28
C PHE A 630 45.87 -1.74 -5.41
N ARG A 631 47.18 -1.52 -5.62
CA ARG A 631 47.92 -0.42 -4.98
C ARG A 631 47.39 0.95 -5.40
N ASP A 632 47.07 1.11 -6.69
CA ASP A 632 46.47 2.33 -7.23
C ASP A 632 45.04 2.52 -6.70
N ALA A 633 44.26 1.45 -6.51
CA ALA A 633 42.92 1.50 -5.91
C ALA A 633 42.95 1.96 -4.44
N ILE A 634 43.87 1.43 -3.62
CA ILE A 634 44.03 1.86 -2.22
C ILE A 634 44.62 3.27 -2.12
N GLN A 635 45.62 3.63 -2.95
CA GLN A 635 46.17 4.99 -2.97
C GLN A 635 45.16 6.03 -3.47
N ALA A 636 44.32 5.67 -4.45
CA ALA A 636 43.20 6.49 -4.88
C ALA A 636 42.14 6.65 -3.76
N ALA A 637 41.84 5.58 -3.02
CA ALA A 637 40.87 5.56 -1.92
C ALA A 637 41.33 6.30 -0.64
N SER A 638 42.64 6.43 -0.41
CA SER A 638 43.18 7.25 0.70
C SER A 638 43.20 8.76 0.38
N TYR A 639 43.00 9.14 -0.89
CA TYR A 639 42.97 10.52 -1.39
C TYR A 639 44.17 11.38 -0.93
N ASN A 640 45.41 10.86 -0.93
CA ASN A 640 46.58 11.53 -0.31
C ASN A 640 46.41 11.81 1.20
N GLY A 641 45.83 10.87 1.95
CA GLY A 641 45.57 11.00 3.39
C GLY A 641 44.48 12.02 3.75
N GLN A 642 43.57 12.34 2.82
CA GLN A 642 42.44 13.23 3.12
C GLN A 642 41.34 12.51 3.87
N LEU A 643 41.10 11.21 3.61
CA LEU A 643 40.13 10.42 4.39
C LEU A 643 40.48 10.40 5.88
N ARG A 644 41.79 10.37 6.20
CA ARG A 644 42.32 10.52 7.57
C ARG A 644 41.92 11.83 8.25
N LYS A 645 41.91 12.93 7.49
CA LYS A 645 41.64 14.27 8.04
C LYS A 645 40.16 14.50 8.31
N VAL A 646 39.30 13.68 7.74
CA VAL A 646 37.84 13.81 7.84
C VAL A 646 37.23 12.73 8.72
N THR A 647 37.95 11.67 9.06
CA THR A 647 37.53 10.65 10.04
C THR A 647 38.05 10.98 11.44
N VAL A 648 37.45 10.37 12.46
CA VAL A 648 37.76 10.61 13.87
C VAL A 648 38.08 9.28 14.54
N ASN A 649 39.19 9.23 15.28
CA ASN A 649 39.60 8.02 15.99
C ASN A 649 38.68 7.72 17.18
N LEU A 650 38.16 6.49 17.24
CA LEU A 650 37.46 6.00 18.44
C LEU A 650 38.45 5.87 19.62
N ASN A 651 37.95 6.09 20.84
CA ASN A 651 38.75 5.80 22.04
C ASN A 651 38.85 4.30 22.26
N ALA A 652 39.93 3.87 22.93
CA ALA A 652 39.92 2.58 23.62
C ALA A 652 39.65 2.88 25.09
N ASP A 653 38.60 2.29 25.65
CA ASP A 653 38.29 2.36 27.06
C ASP A 653 38.44 0.99 27.74
N PRO A 654 38.55 0.93 29.09
CA PRO A 654 38.84 -0.32 29.80
C PRO A 654 37.74 -1.39 29.74
N PHE A 655 36.59 -1.07 29.15
CA PHE A 655 35.40 -1.90 29.12
C PHE A 655 34.93 -2.24 27.71
N ASP A 656 35.68 -1.79 26.69
CA ASP A 656 35.58 -2.32 25.34
C ASP A 656 35.81 -3.83 25.34
N GLY A 657 35.20 -4.51 24.37
CA GLY A 657 35.27 -5.95 24.21
C GLY A 657 36.72 -6.47 24.14
N PRO A 658 36.96 -7.74 24.54
CA PRO A 658 38.26 -8.34 24.32
C PRO A 658 38.54 -8.41 22.82
N SER A 659 39.66 -7.86 22.38
CA SER A 659 40.13 -8.08 21.02
C SER A 659 40.74 -9.48 20.91
N PRO A 660 40.27 -10.37 20.02
CA PRO A 660 38.95 -10.48 19.36
C PRO A 660 37.94 -11.37 20.11
N ASP A 661 36.64 -11.16 19.88
CA ASP A 661 35.55 -12.02 20.38
C ASP A 661 35.41 -13.32 19.56
N PHE A 662 36.36 -14.24 19.75
CA PHE A 662 36.42 -15.52 19.03
C PHE A 662 35.44 -16.58 19.53
N VAL A 663 34.72 -16.32 20.61
CA VAL A 663 33.86 -17.34 21.24
C VAL A 663 32.54 -17.51 20.49
N ASN A 664 32.21 -16.55 19.62
CA ASN A 664 30.91 -16.41 18.96
C ASN A 664 31.01 -16.38 17.42
N VAL A 665 31.99 -17.07 16.82
CA VAL A 665 32.12 -17.12 15.35
C VAL A 665 31.12 -18.11 14.77
N THR A 666 30.50 -17.75 13.65
CA THR A 666 29.48 -18.56 12.95
C THR A 666 30.08 -19.86 12.37
N GLU A 667 29.40 -21.01 12.47
CA GLU A 667 29.92 -22.32 12.01
C GLU A 667 30.24 -22.35 10.50
N ASP A 668 29.58 -21.51 9.70
CA ASP A 668 29.78 -21.37 8.25
C ASP A 668 30.78 -20.25 7.87
N ASN A 669 31.56 -19.74 8.83
CA ASN A 669 32.57 -18.73 8.53
C ASN A 669 33.72 -19.39 7.72
N PRO A 670 34.03 -18.92 6.49
CA PRO A 670 35.10 -19.48 5.67
C PRO A 670 36.47 -19.43 6.34
N LEU A 671 36.66 -18.56 7.33
CA LEU A 671 37.87 -18.51 8.15
C LEU A 671 37.99 -19.76 9.05
N LEU A 672 36.89 -20.32 9.56
CA LEU A 672 36.93 -21.54 10.40
C LEU A 672 37.21 -22.82 9.59
N ASP A 673 36.89 -22.80 8.30
CA ASP A 673 37.21 -23.89 7.36
C ASP A 673 38.67 -23.86 6.87
N LEU A 674 39.41 -22.80 7.20
CA LEU A 674 40.84 -22.73 6.94
C LEU A 674 41.59 -23.78 7.75
N SER A 675 42.70 -24.29 7.20
CA SER A 675 43.59 -25.10 8.04
C SER A 675 44.05 -24.26 9.25
N PRO A 676 44.35 -24.87 10.40
CA PRO A 676 44.79 -24.12 11.58
C PRO A 676 45.93 -23.12 11.33
N ALA A 677 46.81 -23.40 10.35
CA ALA A 677 47.89 -22.51 9.96
C ALA A 677 47.44 -21.33 9.07
N GLU A 678 46.44 -21.53 8.22
CA GLU A 678 45.83 -20.46 7.40
C GLU A 678 44.90 -19.59 8.22
N PHE A 679 44.17 -20.19 9.16
CA PHE A 679 43.40 -19.45 10.17
C PHE A 679 44.33 -18.58 11.01
N ASP A 680 45.38 -19.17 11.60
CA ASP A 680 46.37 -18.42 12.37
C ASP A 680 47.06 -17.33 11.53
N ALA A 681 47.32 -17.56 10.23
CA ALA A 681 47.94 -16.56 9.36
C ALA A 681 47.01 -15.40 8.99
N ASN A 682 45.73 -15.68 8.68
CA ASN A 682 44.73 -14.65 8.42
C ASN A 682 44.49 -13.82 9.68
N VAL A 683 44.18 -14.49 10.79
CA VAL A 683 43.96 -13.87 12.09
C VAL A 683 45.19 -13.05 12.51
N ALA A 684 46.41 -13.60 12.38
CA ALA A 684 47.63 -12.85 12.68
C ALA A 684 47.84 -11.66 11.75
N PHE A 685 47.47 -11.75 10.47
CA PHE A 685 47.54 -10.63 9.54
C PHE A 685 46.53 -9.51 9.92
N PHE A 686 45.27 -9.84 10.19
CA PHE A 686 44.28 -8.84 10.61
C PHE A 686 44.64 -8.13 11.90
N PHE A 687 45.09 -8.87 12.91
CA PHE A 687 45.23 -8.29 14.25
C PHE A 687 46.66 -7.85 14.58
N THR A 688 47.67 -8.55 14.08
CA THR A 688 49.08 -8.22 14.38
C THR A 688 49.69 -7.27 13.34
N VAL A 689 49.14 -7.21 12.12
CA VAL A 689 49.69 -6.42 11.01
C VAL A 689 48.82 -5.21 10.66
N LEU A 690 47.48 -5.30 10.80
CA LEU A 690 46.55 -4.19 10.53
C LEU A 690 45.94 -3.53 11.80
N ASP A 691 46.33 -3.95 13.01
CA ASP A 691 45.76 -3.46 14.29
C ASP A 691 44.22 -3.23 14.22
N ALA A 692 43.50 -4.15 13.56
CA ALA A 692 42.16 -3.97 13.04
C ALA A 692 41.07 -4.70 13.84
N SER A 693 40.56 -4.07 14.90
CA SER A 693 39.45 -4.55 15.71
C SER A 693 38.55 -3.39 16.17
N LEU A 694 37.28 -3.44 15.74
CA LEU A 694 36.14 -2.66 16.23
C LEU A 694 35.67 -3.20 17.58
N ALA A 695 35.70 -4.51 17.80
CA ALA A 695 35.38 -5.11 19.11
C ALA A 695 36.34 -4.66 20.21
N GLY A 696 37.60 -4.34 19.86
CA GLY A 696 38.57 -3.73 20.78
C GLY A 696 38.36 -2.24 21.07
N ARG A 697 37.30 -1.62 20.52
CA ARG A 697 36.99 -0.18 20.65
C ARG A 697 35.51 0.12 20.96
N LEU A 698 34.69 -0.92 21.03
CA LEU A 698 33.26 -0.82 21.33
C LEU A 698 32.94 -1.85 22.41
N THR A 699 31.92 -1.56 23.20
CA THR A 699 31.32 -2.50 24.15
C THR A 699 30.37 -3.48 23.44
N ASP A 700 30.09 -4.63 24.06
CA ASP A 700 29.12 -5.62 23.55
C ASP A 700 27.74 -5.00 23.20
N TRP A 701 27.31 -3.97 23.93
CA TRP A 701 26.05 -3.28 23.68
C TRP A 701 26.11 -2.37 22.45
N GLN A 702 27.23 -1.70 22.22
CA GLN A 702 27.46 -0.87 21.02
C GLN A 702 27.61 -1.75 19.78
N GLU A 703 28.28 -2.90 19.90
CA GLU A 703 28.33 -3.92 18.83
C GLU A 703 26.92 -4.44 18.48
N ALA A 704 26.10 -4.76 19.48
CA ALA A 704 24.72 -5.21 19.26
C ALA A 704 23.86 -4.15 18.54
N LEU A 705 24.15 -2.88 18.75
CA LEU A 705 23.48 -1.78 18.06
C LEU A 705 23.89 -1.66 16.58
N LEU A 706 25.07 -2.18 16.23
CA LEU A 706 25.53 -2.39 14.87
C LEU A 706 25.03 -3.73 14.27
N GLY A 707 24.29 -4.54 15.03
CA GLY A 707 23.75 -5.83 14.57
C GLY A 707 24.76 -6.98 14.62
N CYS A 708 25.86 -6.83 15.35
CA CYS A 708 26.90 -7.85 15.49
C CYS A 708 27.34 -8.02 16.94
N GLY A 709 28.32 -8.89 17.20
CA GLY A 709 28.90 -9.10 18.52
C GLY A 709 28.17 -10.16 19.35
N PRO A 710 28.52 -10.30 20.65
CA PRO A 710 28.08 -11.41 21.50
C PRO A 710 26.55 -11.58 21.64
N PHE A 711 25.76 -10.55 21.40
CA PHE A 711 24.29 -10.63 21.50
C PHE A 711 23.63 -11.24 20.26
N TYR A 712 24.36 -11.24 19.15
CA TYR A 712 23.94 -11.82 17.88
C TYR A 712 24.75 -13.06 17.51
N GLU A 713 25.57 -13.59 18.43
CA GLU A 713 26.42 -14.76 18.18
C GLU A 713 27.30 -14.59 16.92
N THR A 714 27.82 -13.37 16.73
CA THR A 714 28.71 -13.00 15.61
C THR A 714 29.86 -12.14 16.11
N SER A 715 30.87 -11.91 15.27
CA SER A 715 31.96 -10.96 15.50
C SER A 715 31.88 -9.79 14.52
N CYS A 716 31.84 -8.55 15.02
CA CYS A 716 31.88 -7.37 14.16
C CYS A 716 33.19 -7.25 13.35
N ASP A 717 34.26 -7.92 13.79
CA ASP A 717 35.58 -7.88 13.14
C ASP A 717 35.74 -8.96 12.07
N LEU A 718 35.08 -10.10 12.23
CA LEU A 718 35.21 -11.27 11.34
C LEU A 718 33.99 -11.46 10.44
N ASP A 719 32.79 -11.37 11.00
CA ASP A 719 31.51 -11.51 10.28
C ASP A 719 31.00 -10.15 9.78
N GLY A 720 31.47 -9.06 10.38
CA GLY A 720 31.14 -7.68 10.03
C GLY A 720 29.85 -7.17 10.66
N ILE A 721 29.37 -6.03 10.17
CA ILE A 721 28.19 -5.34 10.69
C ILE A 721 26.96 -5.75 9.86
N ASP A 722 25.92 -6.27 10.53
CA ASP A 722 24.68 -6.72 9.89
C ASP A 722 23.58 -5.64 9.94
N VAL A 723 23.33 -4.99 8.80
CA VAL A 723 22.32 -3.94 8.67
C VAL A 723 20.89 -4.49 8.82
N LEU A 724 20.66 -5.80 8.64
CA LEU A 724 19.37 -6.41 8.96
C LEU A 724 19.04 -6.22 10.44
N ASN A 725 20.04 -6.35 11.32
CA ASN A 725 19.89 -6.33 12.77
C ASN A 725 20.27 -4.97 13.41
N MET A 726 20.93 -4.11 12.65
CA MET A 726 21.39 -2.79 13.10
C MET A 726 20.25 -1.84 13.47
N GLU A 727 20.48 -1.01 14.49
CA GLU A 727 19.65 0.15 14.77
C GLU A 727 19.95 1.29 13.78
N ALA A 728 19.00 1.66 12.92
CA ALA A 728 19.21 2.73 11.93
C ALA A 728 19.64 4.06 12.57
N GLY A 729 19.06 4.40 13.73
CA GLY A 729 19.44 5.58 14.50
C GLY A 729 20.95 5.67 14.79
N VAL A 730 21.66 4.54 14.88
CA VAL A 730 23.10 4.49 15.16
C VAL A 730 23.92 4.93 13.97
N ILE A 731 23.68 4.36 12.80
CA ILE A 731 24.50 4.62 11.61
C ILE A 731 24.14 5.95 10.96
N PHE A 732 22.89 6.43 11.11
CA PHE A 732 22.44 7.68 10.51
C PHE A 732 22.51 8.89 11.44
N GLN A 733 22.92 8.77 12.70
CA GLN A 733 22.91 9.92 13.63
C GLN A 733 23.77 11.12 13.21
N SER A 734 24.80 10.91 12.38
CA SER A 734 25.61 11.98 11.79
C SER A 734 25.29 12.26 10.32
N PHE A 735 24.32 11.56 9.74
CA PHE A 735 23.83 11.80 8.39
C PHE A 735 22.86 12.98 8.37
N THR A 736 22.66 13.50 7.17
CA THR A 736 21.86 14.71 6.99
C THR A 736 20.37 14.46 6.90
N ASN A 737 19.91 13.22 6.69
CA ASN A 737 18.48 12.89 6.59
C ASN A 737 17.72 13.04 7.91
N ILE A 738 18.42 13.29 9.03
CA ILE A 738 17.79 13.52 10.32
C ILE A 738 16.99 14.83 10.31
N PRO A 739 15.69 14.79 10.64
CA PRO A 739 14.89 15.98 10.93
C PRO A 739 15.62 16.92 11.89
N GLY A 740 15.70 18.21 11.56
CA GLY A 740 16.48 19.20 12.32
C GLY A 740 17.82 19.57 11.66
N THR A 741 18.31 18.78 10.71
CA THR A 741 19.54 19.11 9.95
C THR A 741 19.36 20.29 8.99
N PHE A 742 18.21 20.36 8.32
CA PHE A 742 17.91 21.39 7.33
C PHE A 742 16.77 22.30 7.77
N GLU A 743 16.95 23.60 7.55
CA GLU A 743 15.92 24.63 7.66
C GLU A 743 15.71 25.25 6.27
N PRO A 744 14.50 25.74 5.94
CA PRO A 744 14.25 26.36 4.64
C PRO A 744 15.28 27.47 4.30
N GLY A 745 15.95 27.34 3.16
CA GLY A 745 16.96 28.30 2.69
C GLY A 745 18.38 28.08 3.24
N TYR A 746 18.62 27.00 3.98
CA TYR A 746 19.93 26.62 4.48
C TYR A 746 20.44 25.35 3.78
N THR A 747 21.60 25.44 3.15
CA THR A 747 22.34 24.27 2.65
C THR A 747 23.29 23.81 3.75
N TRP A 748 23.11 22.58 4.23
CA TRP A 748 23.99 22.01 5.24
C TRP A 748 25.42 21.88 4.71
N ASP A 749 26.37 22.33 5.54
CA ASP A 749 27.81 22.38 5.28
C ASP A 749 28.55 21.85 6.50
N THR A 750 29.41 20.84 6.30
CA THR A 750 30.21 20.22 7.36
C THR A 750 31.16 21.21 8.06
N PHE A 751 31.50 22.33 7.43
CA PHE A 751 32.37 23.35 8.03
C PHE A 751 31.62 24.39 8.88
N ASP A 752 30.29 24.40 8.88
CA ASP A 752 29.52 25.41 9.57
C ASP A 752 29.55 25.22 11.10
N ARG A 753 30.37 26.03 11.77
CA ARG A 753 30.50 26.02 13.24
C ARG A 753 29.38 26.75 13.96
N SER A 754 28.55 27.52 13.24
CA SER A 754 27.50 28.34 13.83
C SER A 754 26.28 27.53 14.29
N ARG A 755 26.18 26.27 13.84
CA ARG A 755 25.09 25.34 14.14
C ARG A 755 25.67 24.03 14.64
N ALA A 756 24.94 23.35 15.52
CA ALA A 756 25.28 21.99 15.93
C ALA A 756 25.17 21.04 14.73
N GLN A 757 26.18 20.20 14.53
CA GLN A 757 26.20 19.20 13.47
C GLN A 757 25.45 17.93 13.91
N PRO A 758 24.81 17.19 12.99
CA PRO A 758 24.19 15.90 13.32
C PRO A 758 25.14 14.97 14.10
N GLY A 759 24.64 14.38 15.20
CA GLY A 759 25.41 13.52 16.10
C GLY A 759 26.29 14.26 17.12
N THR A 760 26.31 15.60 17.11
CA THR A 760 27.08 16.41 18.09
C THR A 760 26.21 16.97 19.21
N VAL A 761 26.82 17.23 20.38
CA VAL A 761 26.11 17.75 21.56
C VAL A 761 25.38 19.05 21.23
N GLY A 762 24.10 19.10 21.57
CA GLY A 762 23.24 20.27 21.32
C GLY A 762 22.52 20.26 19.98
N PHE A 763 22.72 19.24 19.14
CA PHE A 763 21.89 19.03 17.95
C PHE A 763 20.46 18.61 18.34
N GLU A 764 19.47 19.38 17.90
CA GLU A 764 18.05 19.12 18.14
C GLU A 764 17.42 18.43 16.92
N GLY A 765 17.52 17.08 16.85
CA GLY A 765 16.95 16.30 15.75
C GLY A 765 16.15 15.06 16.18
N ALA A 766 15.92 14.13 15.25
CA ALA A 766 15.29 12.84 15.54
C ALA A 766 16.01 12.11 16.68
N THR A 767 15.25 11.35 17.46
CA THR A 767 15.81 10.58 18.58
C THR A 767 16.60 9.38 18.08
N ILE A 768 17.72 9.12 18.74
CA ILE A 768 18.68 8.08 18.37
C ILE A 768 18.49 6.88 19.29
N CYS A 769 18.34 5.67 18.72
CA CYS A 769 18.23 4.38 19.42
C CYS A 769 17.18 4.32 20.54
N THR A 770 15.98 4.86 20.31
CA THR A 770 14.94 4.90 21.35
C THR A 770 13.90 3.79 21.19
N ARG A 771 13.37 3.29 22.33
CA ARG A 771 12.25 2.35 22.40
C ARG A 771 11.20 2.83 23.37
N PHE A 772 9.94 2.65 23.03
CA PHE A 772 8.85 2.85 23.96
C PHE A 772 8.31 1.50 24.42
N GLU A 773 8.20 1.32 25.72
CA GLU A 773 7.58 0.14 26.29
C GLU A 773 6.95 0.51 27.63
N ASN A 774 5.77 -0.03 27.92
CA ASN A 774 5.10 0.16 29.22
C ASN A 774 4.92 1.64 29.62
N GLY A 775 4.58 2.49 28.65
CA GLY A 775 4.33 3.91 28.90
C GLY A 775 5.59 4.77 29.06
N ARG A 776 6.79 4.23 28.79
CA ARG A 776 8.07 4.92 28.99
C ARG A 776 8.97 4.78 27.77
N THR A 777 9.68 5.87 27.44
CA THR A 777 10.75 5.86 26.44
C THR A 777 12.08 5.51 27.10
N PHE A 778 12.84 4.64 26.45
CA PHE A 778 14.17 4.20 26.81
C PHE A 778 15.13 4.59 25.68
N VAL A 779 16.31 5.10 26.03
CA VAL A 779 17.46 5.12 25.11
C VAL A 779 18.16 3.79 25.30
N LEU A 780 18.37 3.05 24.22
CA LEU A 780 18.97 1.72 24.27
C LEU A 780 20.38 1.79 24.88
N PRO A 781 20.78 0.80 25.71
CA PRO A 781 22.14 0.71 26.20
C PRO A 781 23.13 0.62 25.03
N GLY A 782 24.23 1.36 25.10
CA GLY A 782 25.21 1.53 24.03
C GLY A 782 25.05 2.84 23.25
N CYS A 783 23.87 3.46 23.23
CA CYS A 783 23.63 4.74 22.55
C CYS A 783 23.56 5.97 23.46
N ARG A 784 23.64 5.80 24.79
CA ARG A 784 23.45 6.91 25.73
C ARG A 784 24.69 7.82 25.73
N GLY A 785 24.48 9.13 25.73
CA GLY A 785 25.55 10.10 25.98
C GLY A 785 25.66 10.47 27.47
N PRO A 786 26.73 11.16 27.90
CA PRO A 786 26.91 11.58 29.30
C PRO A 786 25.78 12.42 29.91
N GLY A 787 24.92 13.02 29.06
CA GLY A 787 23.75 13.78 29.48
C GLY A 787 22.47 12.95 29.64
N ASP A 788 22.47 11.68 29.21
CA ASP A 788 21.26 10.85 29.15
C ASP A 788 21.01 10.07 30.44
N PRO A 789 19.74 9.86 30.83
CA PRO A 789 19.39 9.04 31.98
C PRO A 789 19.92 7.61 31.85
N GLY A 790 20.72 7.19 32.82
CA GLY A 790 21.24 5.82 32.88
C GLY A 790 22.51 5.57 32.06
N TYR A 791 23.17 6.63 31.55
CA TYR A 791 24.51 6.53 30.97
C TYR A 791 25.48 5.83 31.91
N ASP A 792 26.18 4.83 31.40
CA ASP A 792 27.24 4.09 32.06
C ASP A 792 28.37 3.87 31.05
N VAL A 793 29.54 4.44 31.33
CA VAL A 793 30.72 4.32 30.44
C VAL A 793 31.06 2.86 30.13
N ARG A 794 30.73 1.91 31.01
CA ARG A 794 30.97 0.47 30.81
C ARG A 794 30.05 -0.20 29.79
N ILE A 795 29.02 0.53 29.35
CA ILE A 795 27.96 0.05 28.46
C ILE A 795 27.83 0.95 27.24
N ASP A 796 28.06 2.26 27.40
CA ASP A 796 27.82 3.28 26.38
C ASP A 796 29.09 3.89 25.79
N GLY A 797 30.26 3.47 26.28
CA GLY A 797 31.56 4.00 25.88
C GLY A 797 31.85 5.40 26.43
N SER A 798 33.10 5.82 26.31
CA SER A 798 33.54 7.17 26.65
C SER A 798 33.42 8.13 25.45
N THR A 799 33.01 9.38 25.67
CA THR A 799 33.01 10.43 24.62
C THR A 799 34.21 11.37 24.69
N THR A 800 35.18 11.04 25.55
CA THR A 800 36.31 11.92 25.86
C THR A 800 37.22 12.10 24.65
N GLY A 801 37.30 13.33 24.14
CA GLY A 801 38.19 13.68 23.02
C GLY A 801 37.61 13.42 21.63
N LEU A 802 36.37 12.91 21.54
CA LEU A 802 35.66 12.70 20.29
C LEU A 802 35.07 14.03 19.80
N LEU A 803 35.78 14.70 18.89
CA LEU A 803 35.42 16.01 18.34
C LEU A 803 35.17 15.93 16.83
N HIS A 804 34.12 16.59 16.36
CA HIS A 804 33.82 16.75 14.95
C HIS A 804 35.00 17.44 14.23
N PRO A 805 35.54 16.85 13.15
CA PRO A 805 36.88 17.19 12.65
C PRO A 805 36.97 18.61 12.06
N PHE A 806 35.84 19.16 11.60
CA PHE A 806 35.80 20.50 11.00
C PHE A 806 35.34 21.60 11.95
N THR A 807 34.43 21.27 12.88
CA THR A 807 33.76 22.25 13.74
C THR A 807 34.31 22.26 15.16
N GLY A 808 34.97 21.18 15.60
CA GLY A 808 35.45 21.00 16.96
C GLY A 808 34.32 20.77 17.98
N GLN A 809 33.10 20.49 17.52
CA GLN A 809 31.97 20.20 18.39
C GLN A 809 32.09 18.78 18.96
N PRO A 810 31.82 18.56 20.26
CA PRO A 810 31.88 17.21 20.83
C PRO A 810 30.74 16.33 20.31
N PHE A 811 31.03 15.07 20.03
CA PHE A 811 30.01 14.07 19.70
C PHE A 811 29.16 13.68 20.92
N GLN A 812 27.90 13.31 20.68
CA GLN A 812 26.94 12.97 21.76
C GLN A 812 27.26 11.63 22.45
N ASN A 813 27.64 10.64 21.65
CA ASN A 813 28.04 9.29 22.05
C ASN A 813 29.13 8.80 21.08
N GLU A 814 29.78 7.69 21.40
CA GLU A 814 30.86 7.13 20.58
C GLU A 814 30.36 6.59 19.24
N LEU A 815 29.16 6.02 19.20
CA LEU A 815 28.53 5.56 17.97
C LEU A 815 28.27 6.70 16.97
N ALA A 816 28.20 7.96 17.41
CA ALA A 816 28.08 9.11 16.53
C ALA A 816 29.35 9.33 15.71
N VAL A 817 30.51 8.95 16.27
CA VAL A 817 31.76 8.91 15.52
C VAL A 817 31.74 7.78 14.49
N VAL A 818 31.25 6.59 14.85
CA VAL A 818 31.08 5.47 13.90
C VAL A 818 30.18 5.91 12.73
N SER A 819 29.05 6.54 13.02
CA SER A 819 28.13 7.12 12.02
C SER A 819 28.82 8.14 11.12
N TRP A 820 29.56 9.08 11.71
CA TRP A 820 30.28 10.11 10.95
C TRP A 820 31.36 9.51 10.04
N ASN A 821 32.16 8.58 10.56
CA ASN A 821 33.20 7.90 9.80
C ASN A 821 32.60 7.10 8.63
N ALA A 822 31.50 6.37 8.87
CA ALA A 822 30.74 5.68 7.84
C ALA A 822 30.19 6.66 6.79
N PHE A 823 29.65 7.81 7.20
CA PHE A 823 29.14 8.83 6.30
C PHE A 823 30.23 9.34 5.33
N MET A 824 31.42 9.62 5.85
CA MET A 824 32.56 10.04 5.03
C MET A 824 33.04 8.90 4.12
N ALA A 825 33.09 7.67 4.62
CA ALA A 825 33.50 6.50 3.84
C ALA A 825 32.57 6.27 2.64
N ILE A 826 31.26 6.25 2.88
CA ILE A 826 30.24 6.03 1.85
C ILE A 826 30.27 7.16 0.82
N ALA A 827 30.45 8.41 1.25
CA ALA A 827 30.62 9.53 0.33
C ALA A 827 31.85 9.35 -0.57
N ALA A 828 32.97 8.89 -0.02
CA ALA A 828 34.19 8.58 -0.75
C ALA A 828 34.00 7.45 -1.78
N PHE A 829 33.24 6.40 -1.45
CA PHE A 829 33.00 5.27 -2.35
C PHE A 829 32.16 5.61 -3.59
N GLY A 830 31.53 6.79 -3.65
CA GLY A 830 30.81 7.26 -4.84
C GLY A 830 31.71 7.68 -6.01
N MET A 831 32.77 6.94 -6.32
CA MET A 831 33.76 7.29 -7.35
C MET A 831 33.12 7.46 -8.75
N PRO A 832 33.69 8.33 -9.61
CA PRO A 832 33.13 8.60 -10.93
C PRO A 832 33.40 7.43 -11.88
N GLN A 833 32.37 7.04 -12.63
CA GLN A 833 32.48 6.05 -13.71
C GLN A 833 33.42 6.52 -14.84
N ASP A 834 33.40 7.83 -15.13
CA ASP A 834 34.32 8.48 -16.06
C ASP A 834 35.12 9.56 -15.32
N PRO A 835 36.38 9.31 -14.94
CA PRO A 835 37.26 10.30 -14.32
C PRO A 835 37.51 11.57 -15.16
N GLY A 836 37.16 11.54 -16.45
CA GLY A 836 37.20 12.69 -17.36
C GLY A 836 35.93 13.55 -17.35
N ASN A 837 34.80 13.04 -16.85
CA ASN A 837 33.50 13.72 -16.83
C ASN A 837 32.73 13.44 -15.53
N ILE A 838 33.19 14.04 -14.43
CA ILE A 838 32.65 13.82 -13.09
C ILE A 838 31.32 14.56 -12.92
N ARG A 839 30.23 13.81 -12.66
CA ARG A 839 28.90 14.37 -12.41
C ARG A 839 28.80 15.01 -11.01
N PRO A 840 27.84 15.92 -10.75
CA PRO A 840 27.69 16.55 -9.43
C PRO A 840 27.42 15.58 -8.27
N GLN A 841 26.92 14.36 -8.54
CA GLN A 841 26.62 13.35 -7.53
C GLN A 841 27.78 12.37 -7.27
N GLU A 842 28.83 12.43 -8.08
CA GLU A 842 30.00 11.54 -7.98
C GLU A 842 31.11 12.21 -7.17
N PHE A 843 31.92 11.43 -6.47
CA PHE A 843 32.97 11.93 -5.60
C PHE A 843 34.23 12.30 -6.39
N ASP A 844 34.61 13.58 -6.40
CA ASP A 844 35.84 14.01 -7.07
C ASP A 844 37.06 13.83 -6.16
N ALA A 845 37.80 12.74 -6.35
CA ALA A 845 39.04 12.44 -5.64
C ALA A 845 40.11 13.55 -5.74
N ARG A 846 40.11 14.33 -6.83
CA ARG A 846 41.07 15.43 -7.05
C ARG A 846 40.62 16.72 -6.37
N ASN A 847 39.33 16.84 -6.02
CA ASN A 847 38.76 17.97 -5.29
C ASN A 847 37.78 17.50 -4.19
N PRO A 848 38.29 16.84 -3.14
CA PRO A 848 37.47 16.13 -2.15
C PRO A 848 36.61 17.03 -1.25
N PHE A 849 36.73 18.36 -1.38
CA PHE A 849 35.96 19.37 -0.62
C PHE A 849 35.22 20.37 -1.52
N ARG A 850 34.91 19.99 -2.77
CA ARG A 850 34.20 20.85 -3.72
C ARG A 850 32.85 21.34 -3.16
N SER A 851 32.49 22.60 -3.45
CA SER A 851 31.24 23.19 -2.99
C SER A 851 30.09 22.92 -3.96
N GLY A 852 28.90 22.58 -3.45
CA GLY A 852 27.67 22.41 -4.24
C GLY A 852 27.58 21.10 -5.04
N ALA A 853 28.42 20.13 -4.73
CA ALA A 853 28.45 18.80 -5.35
C ALA A 853 29.02 17.77 -4.35
N CYS A 854 28.85 16.48 -4.64
CA CYS A 854 29.35 15.36 -3.82
C CYS A 854 30.82 15.56 -3.44
N SER A 855 31.10 15.54 -2.13
CA SER A 855 32.40 15.81 -1.50
C SER A 855 32.33 15.53 0.01
N PHE A 856 33.44 15.55 0.74
CA PHE A 856 33.42 15.57 2.22
C PHE A 856 32.82 16.86 2.79
N ARG A 857 32.64 17.90 1.97
CA ARG A 857 31.95 19.13 2.36
C ARG A 857 30.43 19.01 2.29
N HIS A 858 29.95 18.38 1.21
CA HIS A 858 28.52 18.14 0.96
C HIS A 858 28.27 16.64 0.66
N PRO A 859 28.57 15.74 1.62
CA PRO A 859 28.44 14.29 1.43
C PRO A 859 27.00 13.85 1.14
N GLN A 860 25.99 14.63 1.56
CA GLN A 860 24.58 14.39 1.26
C GLN A 860 24.23 14.42 -0.24
N LEU A 861 25.09 15.01 -1.07
CA LEU A 861 24.89 15.07 -2.51
C LEU A 861 25.50 13.87 -3.24
N CYS A 862 26.16 12.96 -2.52
CA CYS A 862 26.78 11.77 -3.09
C CYS A 862 25.74 10.69 -3.39
N SER A 863 25.79 10.09 -4.58
CA SER A 863 24.81 9.07 -5.03
C SER A 863 24.81 7.80 -4.18
N THR A 864 25.94 7.43 -3.56
CA THR A 864 26.05 6.29 -2.64
C THR A 864 25.39 6.55 -1.30
N VAL A 865 25.57 7.76 -0.76
CA VAL A 865 24.88 8.21 0.46
C VAL A 865 23.38 8.26 0.22
N ALA A 866 22.99 8.96 -0.85
CA ALA A 866 21.65 9.04 -1.40
C ALA A 866 20.91 7.70 -1.40
N ALA A 867 21.56 6.67 -1.93
CA ALA A 867 20.94 5.37 -2.12
C ALA A 867 20.89 4.55 -0.81
N LEU A 868 21.85 4.74 0.10
CA LEU A 868 21.75 4.20 1.46
C LEU A 868 20.61 4.87 2.26
N LEU A 869 20.37 6.16 2.05
CA LEU A 869 19.27 6.89 2.70
C LEU A 869 17.89 6.36 2.26
N GLU A 870 17.77 5.82 1.04
CA GLU A 870 16.53 5.19 0.54
C GLU A 870 16.17 3.91 1.30
N LEU A 871 17.14 3.27 1.98
CA LEU A 871 16.90 2.11 2.85
C LEU A 871 16.36 2.50 4.25
N THR A 872 16.09 3.78 4.50
CA THR A 872 15.53 4.24 5.78
C THR A 872 14.21 5.00 5.63
N GLY A 873 13.45 4.97 6.70
CA GLY A 873 12.17 5.65 6.84
C GLY A 873 12.04 6.37 8.17
N GLN A 874 10.99 7.18 8.28
CA GLN A 874 10.62 7.81 9.54
C GLN A 874 9.29 7.27 10.04
N GLU A 875 9.25 6.97 11.34
CA GLU A 875 8.01 6.63 12.05
C GLU A 875 7.38 7.89 12.68
N ARG A 876 6.14 7.73 13.15
CA ARG A 876 5.33 8.81 13.74
C ARG A 876 6.08 9.54 14.86
N ASN A 877 5.96 10.86 14.94
CA ASN A 877 6.42 11.65 16.07
C ASN A 877 5.53 11.46 17.32
N SER A 878 5.70 10.36 18.02
CA SER A 878 5.06 10.14 19.31
C SER A 878 6.06 9.61 20.33
N ILE A 879 5.76 9.83 21.62
CA ILE A 879 6.54 9.22 22.71
C ILE A 879 6.52 7.68 22.54
N ARG A 880 5.43 7.13 21.98
CA ARG A 880 5.26 5.70 21.67
C ARG A 880 6.19 5.16 20.58
N ALA A 881 6.61 6.00 19.65
CA ALA A 881 7.60 5.62 18.64
C ALA A 881 9.05 5.92 19.12
N GLY A 882 9.25 6.28 20.39
CA GLY A 882 10.56 6.65 20.91
C GLY A 882 10.99 8.10 20.64
N GLY A 883 10.15 8.92 20.01
CA GLY A 883 10.43 10.32 19.70
C GLY A 883 10.43 11.26 20.92
N ASN A 884 11.05 12.44 20.78
CA ASN A 884 11.05 13.51 21.79
C ASN A 884 9.79 14.40 21.74
N GLY A 885 8.76 13.99 20.99
CA GLY A 885 7.53 14.73 20.73
C GLY A 885 7.63 15.80 19.64
N ARG A 886 8.85 16.22 19.27
CA ARG A 886 9.11 17.13 18.14
C ARG A 886 9.43 16.39 16.84
N PHE A 887 10.17 15.28 16.95
CA PHE A 887 10.60 14.44 15.83
C PHE A 887 10.27 12.96 16.08
N GLY A 888 10.09 12.19 15.00
CA GLY A 888 9.91 10.73 15.02
C GLY A 888 11.22 9.96 15.14
N ARG A 889 11.13 8.63 15.14
CA ARG A 889 12.27 7.69 15.07
C ARG A 889 12.64 7.42 13.61
N ILE A 890 13.92 7.15 13.38
CA ILE A 890 14.45 6.70 12.08
C ILE A 890 14.71 5.21 12.19
N ASP A 891 14.13 4.45 11.26
CA ASP A 891 14.31 3.01 11.15
C ASP A 891 14.72 2.62 9.73
N PHE A 892 15.30 1.44 9.59
CA PHE A 892 15.45 0.84 8.27
C PHE A 892 14.07 0.43 7.73
N VAL A 893 13.89 0.43 6.41
CA VAL A 893 12.62 0.05 5.78
C VAL A 893 12.20 -1.38 6.17
N HIS A 894 13.15 -2.31 6.33
CA HIS A 894 12.91 -3.68 6.84
C HIS A 894 12.63 -3.77 8.33
N HIS A 895 12.83 -2.68 9.09
CA HIS A 895 12.40 -2.54 10.48
C HIS A 895 11.07 -1.78 10.61
N SER A 896 10.27 -1.77 9.54
CA SER A 896 8.98 -1.09 9.52
C SER A 896 8.02 -1.81 8.57
N GLY A 897 6.75 -1.41 8.60
CA GLY A 897 5.72 -2.07 7.85
C GLY A 897 5.12 -3.26 8.60
N GLY A 898 4.23 -3.98 7.93
CA GLY A 898 3.54 -5.11 8.54
C GLY A 898 2.80 -5.95 7.52
N VAL A 899 2.29 -7.07 7.99
CA VAL A 899 1.43 -7.97 7.21
C VAL A 899 0.01 -7.86 7.74
N GLY A 900 -0.92 -7.54 6.85
CA GLY A 900 -2.34 -7.47 7.12
C GLY A 900 -3.13 -8.50 6.33
N VAL A 901 -4.27 -8.89 6.87
CA VAL A 901 -5.31 -9.67 6.18
C VAL A 901 -6.63 -8.92 6.25
N LEU A 902 -7.44 -9.05 5.22
CA LEU A 902 -8.81 -8.55 5.25
C LEU A 902 -9.68 -9.52 6.04
N ARG A 903 -10.48 -8.99 6.97
CA ARG A 903 -11.45 -9.73 7.78
C ARG A 903 -12.80 -9.05 7.75
N VAL A 904 -13.85 -9.82 8.04
CA VAL A 904 -15.22 -9.35 7.99
C VAL A 904 -15.88 -9.52 9.35
N ASP A 905 -16.42 -8.43 9.89
CA ASP A 905 -17.19 -8.47 11.13
C ASP A 905 -18.58 -9.02 10.89
N LYS A 906 -19.05 -9.85 11.83
CA LYS A 906 -20.45 -10.25 11.94
C LYS A 906 -21.08 -9.52 13.11
N SER A 907 -22.12 -8.71 12.87
CA SER A 907 -22.73 -7.88 13.90
C SER A 907 -24.25 -7.83 13.83
N ASN A 908 -24.86 -7.35 14.92
CA ASN A 908 -26.28 -7.05 14.97
C ASN A 908 -26.53 -5.62 14.47
N VAL A 909 -27.57 -5.48 13.66
CA VAL A 909 -28.07 -4.23 13.11
C VAL A 909 -29.52 -4.08 13.53
N LEU A 910 -29.75 -3.28 14.57
CA LEU A 910 -31.08 -2.99 15.09
C LEU A 910 -31.62 -1.73 14.44
N GLY A 911 -32.79 -1.81 13.83
CA GLY A 911 -33.43 -0.70 13.12
C GLY A 911 -34.83 -0.38 13.62
N PHE A 912 -35.18 0.89 13.56
CA PHE A 912 -36.51 1.43 13.81
C PHE A 912 -36.85 2.44 12.72
N SER A 913 -37.94 2.25 11.98
CA SER A 913 -38.44 3.27 11.04
C SER A 913 -39.87 3.67 11.34
N MET A 914 -40.18 4.93 11.03
CA MET A 914 -41.49 5.51 11.18
C MET A 914 -41.79 6.46 10.02
N ASP A 915 -42.95 6.31 9.38
CA ASP A 915 -43.44 7.22 8.36
C ASP A 915 -44.81 7.77 8.71
N PHE A 916 -45.06 9.03 8.38
CA PHE A 916 -46.38 9.63 8.51
C PHE A 916 -46.59 10.79 7.53
N ALA A 917 -47.84 10.97 7.12
CA ALA A 917 -48.27 12.15 6.38
C ALA A 917 -48.63 13.28 7.37
N GLU A 918 -48.14 14.49 7.10
CA GLU A 918 -48.42 15.70 7.87
C GLU A 918 -49.36 16.63 7.09
N ASP A 919 -50.54 16.86 7.67
CA ASP A 919 -51.65 17.50 6.97
C ASP A 919 -51.53 19.02 6.79
N VAL A 920 -50.80 19.73 7.65
CA VAL A 920 -50.71 21.20 7.61
C VAL A 920 -49.77 21.65 6.49
N THR A 921 -48.61 21.02 6.41
CA THR A 921 -47.56 21.30 5.42
C THR A 921 -47.76 20.52 4.12
N LYS A 922 -48.62 19.49 4.13
CA LYS A 922 -48.85 18.54 3.02
C LYS A 922 -47.55 17.84 2.62
N SER A 923 -46.79 17.39 3.61
CA SER A 923 -45.55 16.66 3.42
C SER A 923 -45.62 15.28 4.04
N ASN A 924 -44.86 14.34 3.51
CA ASN A 924 -44.64 13.03 4.11
C ASN A 924 -43.28 13.04 4.79
N TRP A 925 -43.22 12.54 6.01
CA TRP A 925 -41.99 12.47 6.81
C TRP A 925 -41.64 11.02 7.04
N GLY A 926 -40.37 10.68 6.82
CA GLY A 926 -39.78 9.41 7.18
C GLY A 926 -38.67 9.61 8.20
N ILE A 927 -38.60 8.72 9.18
CA ILE A 927 -37.54 8.66 10.17
C ILE A 927 -37.02 7.23 10.19
N GLU A 928 -35.71 7.06 10.03
CA GLU A 928 -35.05 5.77 10.15
C GLU A 928 -33.91 5.88 11.15
N PHE A 929 -33.86 4.97 12.11
CA PHE A 929 -32.77 4.83 13.05
C PHE A 929 -32.18 3.44 12.94
N THR A 930 -30.86 3.34 13.02
CA THR A 930 -30.13 2.08 13.01
C THR A 930 -29.02 2.15 14.06
N TRP A 931 -28.85 1.09 14.83
CA TRP A 931 -27.71 0.86 15.71
C TRP A 931 -26.96 -0.38 15.23
N VAL A 932 -25.68 -0.20 14.92
CA VAL A 932 -24.76 -1.27 14.54
C VAL A 932 -23.78 -1.47 15.69
N GLU A 933 -23.75 -2.69 16.22
CA GLU A 933 -23.01 -3.05 17.43
C GLU A 933 -21.61 -3.58 17.12
N GLY A 934 -20.61 -3.11 17.87
CA GLY A 934 -19.36 -3.82 18.13
C GLY A 934 -18.43 -4.02 16.93
N LEU A 935 -18.25 -3.01 16.08
CA LEU A 935 -17.37 -3.11 14.91
C LEU A 935 -15.90 -2.82 15.24
N HIS A 936 -15.00 -3.38 14.42
CA HIS A 936 -13.59 -3.00 14.37
C HIS A 936 -13.41 -1.76 13.49
N VAL A 937 -12.69 -0.76 14.00
CA VAL A 937 -12.38 0.47 13.29
C VAL A 937 -10.88 0.73 13.34
N GLY A 938 -10.27 1.16 12.24
CA GLY A 938 -8.86 1.51 12.22
C GLY A 938 -8.53 2.63 13.20
N ASP A 939 -7.55 2.43 14.09
CA ASP A 939 -7.05 3.39 15.06
C ASP A 939 -5.53 3.57 14.90
N ASN A 940 -5.12 4.75 14.43
CA ASN A 940 -3.71 5.07 14.19
C ASN A 940 -2.87 5.14 15.48
N ASP A 941 -3.50 5.19 16.66
CA ASP A 941 -2.83 5.17 17.97
C ASP A 941 -2.77 3.74 18.58
N ALA A 942 -3.41 2.74 17.98
CA ALA A 942 -3.37 1.37 18.46
C ALA A 942 -2.14 0.63 17.90
N GLU A 943 -1.54 -0.27 18.69
CA GLU A 943 -0.35 -1.04 18.28
C GLU A 943 -0.68 -2.10 17.21
N ASP A 944 -1.88 -2.66 17.26
CA ASP A 944 -2.47 -3.56 16.25
C ASP A 944 -3.27 -2.81 15.17
N GLY A 945 -3.32 -1.48 15.24
CA GLY A 945 -3.99 -0.61 14.29
C GLY A 945 -5.51 -0.61 14.39
N LEU A 946 -6.12 -1.21 15.43
CA LEU A 946 -7.57 -1.34 15.55
C LEU A 946 -8.11 -0.85 16.91
N ALA A 947 -9.28 -0.23 16.87
CA ALA A 947 -10.17 -0.07 18.00
C ALA A 947 -11.29 -1.12 17.89
N GLU A 948 -11.53 -1.84 18.98
CA GLU A 948 -12.56 -2.87 19.08
C GLU A 948 -13.84 -2.31 19.73
N GLY A 949 -14.99 -2.91 19.40
CA GLY A 949 -16.25 -2.64 20.09
C GLY A 949 -16.86 -1.27 19.79
N VAL A 950 -16.60 -0.71 18.60
CA VAL A 950 -17.10 0.61 18.22
C VAL A 950 -18.53 0.52 17.67
N ASP A 951 -19.45 1.24 18.31
CA ASP A 951 -20.85 1.30 17.92
C ASP A 951 -21.14 2.47 16.97
N PHE A 952 -22.03 2.23 16.01
CA PHE A 952 -22.53 3.26 15.09
C PHE A 952 -24.03 3.46 15.25
N TYR A 953 -24.44 4.71 15.43
CA TYR A 953 -25.83 5.13 15.49
C TYR A 953 -26.15 6.00 14.28
N ARG A 954 -27.07 5.54 13.41
CA ARG A 954 -27.43 6.21 12.16
C ARG A 954 -28.89 6.64 12.19
N LEU A 955 -29.13 7.94 12.10
CA LEU A 955 -30.46 8.52 11.98
C LEU A 955 -30.62 9.15 10.59
N THR A 956 -31.69 8.80 9.89
CA THR A 956 -32.12 9.48 8.68
C THR A 956 -33.46 10.15 8.93
N ILE A 957 -33.59 11.40 8.47
CA ILE A 957 -34.87 12.12 8.43
C ILE A 957 -35.11 12.53 6.99
N SER A 958 -36.22 12.07 6.43
CA SER A 958 -36.68 12.42 5.08
C SER A 958 -37.96 13.23 5.12
N ALA A 959 -38.11 14.16 4.17
CA ALA A 959 -39.31 14.93 3.98
C ALA A 959 -39.60 15.13 2.49
N ASP A 960 -40.79 14.69 2.09
CA ASP A 960 -41.27 14.77 0.71
C ASP A 960 -42.44 15.72 0.59
N ARG A 961 -42.37 16.62 -0.40
CA ARG A 961 -43.45 17.58 -0.63
C ARG A 961 -43.63 17.93 -2.10
N PRO A 962 -44.80 17.62 -2.70
CA PRO A 962 -45.20 18.25 -3.96
C PRO A 962 -45.57 19.73 -3.72
N THR A 963 -44.86 20.64 -4.39
CA THR A 963 -44.99 22.10 -4.20
C THR A 963 -45.27 22.81 -5.52
N PHE A 964 -46.27 23.69 -5.57
CA PHE A 964 -46.49 24.57 -6.72
C PHE A 964 -45.52 25.75 -6.72
N VAL A 965 -44.73 25.88 -7.80
CA VAL A 965 -43.87 27.04 -8.05
C VAL A 965 -44.35 27.70 -9.34
N ASN A 966 -45.43 28.48 -9.22
CA ASN A 966 -46.25 28.91 -10.35
C ASN A 966 -45.50 29.71 -11.43
N PHE A 967 -44.41 30.42 -11.07
CA PHE A 967 -43.63 31.19 -12.04
C PHE A 967 -42.70 30.32 -12.90
N LEU A 968 -42.38 29.09 -12.45
CA LEU A 968 -41.62 28.12 -13.24
C LEU A 968 -42.54 27.13 -13.96
N ASN A 969 -43.61 26.66 -13.29
CA ASN A 969 -44.59 25.75 -13.87
C ASN A 969 -45.94 25.89 -13.14
N ALA A 970 -46.93 26.47 -13.80
CA ALA A 970 -48.27 26.65 -13.23
C ALA A 970 -49.14 25.40 -13.32
N ASN A 971 -48.77 24.42 -14.16
CA ASN A 971 -49.60 23.25 -14.48
C ASN A 971 -49.14 21.97 -13.77
N ARG A 972 -47.96 21.96 -13.15
CA ARG A 972 -47.40 20.80 -12.45
C ARG A 972 -46.67 21.23 -11.18
N THR A 973 -46.72 20.38 -10.15
CA THR A 973 -45.92 20.56 -8.93
C THR A 973 -44.46 20.19 -9.16
N PHE A 974 -43.59 20.78 -8.35
CA PHE A 974 -42.23 20.33 -8.12
C PHE A 974 -42.26 19.33 -6.97
N PHE A 975 -41.82 18.10 -7.22
CA PHE A 975 -41.56 17.14 -6.16
C PHE A 975 -40.22 17.49 -5.52
N ILE A 976 -40.26 17.91 -4.26
CA ILE A 976 -39.08 18.26 -3.48
C ILE A 976 -38.94 17.19 -2.40
N ASN A 977 -37.87 16.40 -2.48
CA ASN A 977 -37.44 15.42 -1.49
C ASN A 977 -36.17 15.96 -0.83
N THR A 978 -36.12 15.94 0.50
CA THR A 978 -34.89 16.21 1.25
C THR A 978 -34.67 15.11 2.27
N GLN A 979 -33.44 14.63 2.39
CA GLN A 979 -33.04 13.58 3.31
C GLN A 979 -31.80 14.04 4.05
N TRP A 980 -31.78 13.86 5.36
CA TRP A 980 -30.66 14.22 6.24
C TRP A 980 -30.20 12.98 6.98
N PHE A 981 -28.92 12.68 6.85
CA PHE A 981 -28.27 11.53 7.46
C PHE A 981 -27.36 12.02 8.57
N PHE A 982 -27.48 11.42 9.74
CA PHE A 982 -26.68 11.68 10.93
C PHE A 982 -26.09 10.36 11.38
N GLN A 983 -24.77 10.24 11.36
CA GLN A 983 -24.06 9.12 11.95
C GLN A 983 -23.31 9.62 13.19
N TYR A 984 -23.58 8.99 14.33
CA TYR A 984 -22.80 9.13 15.56
C TYR A 984 -21.96 7.88 15.78
N THR A 985 -20.66 8.08 15.97
CA THR A 985 -19.71 7.02 16.31
C THR A 985 -19.44 7.07 17.81
N ASP A 986 -19.73 5.98 18.53
CA ASP A 986 -19.46 5.91 19.96
C ASP A 986 -17.96 5.82 20.24
N GLU A 987 -17.55 6.31 21.42
CA GLU A 987 -16.16 6.35 21.87
C GLU A 987 -15.14 6.90 20.84
N PHE A 988 -15.60 7.79 19.94
CA PHE A 988 -14.77 8.31 18.85
C PHE A 988 -13.47 8.93 19.35
N ARG A 989 -12.35 8.54 18.73
CA ARG A 989 -11.01 9.10 18.96
C ARG A 989 -10.54 9.81 17.70
N GLU A 990 -9.84 10.93 17.86
CA GLU A 990 -9.24 11.66 16.73
C GLU A 990 -8.17 10.84 15.99
N SER A 991 -7.67 9.77 16.62
CA SER A 991 -6.72 8.82 16.05
C SER A 991 -7.36 7.83 15.06
N PHE A 992 -8.68 7.75 14.98
CA PHE A 992 -9.34 6.86 14.01
C PHE A 992 -8.90 7.18 12.58
N ALA A 993 -8.62 6.12 11.80
CA ALA A 993 -8.07 6.22 10.46
C ALA A 993 -9.00 6.95 9.48
N ALA A 994 -10.32 6.87 9.73
CA ALA A 994 -11.34 7.56 8.95
C ALA A 994 -12.56 7.89 9.81
N GLY A 995 -13.44 8.73 9.26
CA GLY A 995 -14.71 9.10 9.87
C GLY A 995 -14.62 10.26 10.86
N TYR A 996 -15.74 10.48 11.55
CA TYR A 996 -15.95 11.56 12.51
C TYR A 996 -16.83 11.07 13.65
N GLN A 997 -16.77 11.75 14.79
CA GLN A 997 -17.73 11.52 15.88
C GLN A 997 -19.18 11.77 15.40
N TRP A 998 -19.39 12.87 14.67
CA TRP A 998 -20.63 13.17 13.98
C TRP A 998 -20.33 13.35 12.50
N ASP A 999 -20.85 12.45 11.67
CA ASP A 999 -20.87 12.62 10.22
C ASP A 999 -22.30 12.96 9.78
N VAL A 1000 -22.46 14.10 9.11
CA VAL A 1000 -23.77 14.63 8.75
C VAL A 1000 -23.74 15.06 7.30
N PHE A 1001 -24.70 14.57 6.51
CA PHE A 1001 -24.87 14.98 5.13
C PHE A 1001 -26.35 15.05 4.75
N GLY A 1002 -26.63 15.87 3.74
CA GLY A 1002 -27.96 16.10 3.21
C GLY A 1002 -28.04 15.79 1.73
N VAL A 1003 -29.17 15.23 1.32
CA VAL A 1003 -29.59 15.07 -0.07
C VAL A 1003 -30.82 15.96 -0.30
N LEU A 1004 -30.81 16.70 -1.41
CA LEU A 1004 -31.94 17.48 -1.88
C LEU A 1004 -32.21 17.10 -3.33
N SER A 1005 -33.37 16.54 -3.60
CA SER A 1005 -33.82 16.17 -4.94
C SER A 1005 -35.06 16.97 -5.32
N ILE A 1006 -35.01 17.60 -6.49
CA ILE A 1006 -36.10 18.41 -7.05
C ILE A 1006 -36.39 17.90 -8.45
N ALA A 1007 -37.64 17.51 -8.72
CA ALA A 1007 -38.08 17.06 -10.03
C ALA A 1007 -39.43 17.68 -10.42
N THR A 1008 -39.63 17.95 -11.70
CA THR A 1008 -40.94 18.38 -12.22
C THR A 1008 -41.14 17.90 -13.66
N GLY A 1009 -42.33 18.13 -14.21
CA GLY A 1009 -42.68 17.75 -15.58
C GLY A 1009 -43.29 18.90 -16.38
N TYR A 1010 -42.79 19.07 -17.60
CA TYR A 1010 -43.28 20.01 -18.60
C TYR A 1010 -43.85 19.26 -19.81
N PHE A 1011 -44.72 19.94 -20.56
CA PHE A 1011 -45.30 19.42 -21.82
C PHE A 1011 -45.97 18.04 -21.66
N GLN A 1012 -46.88 17.91 -20.70
CA GLN A 1012 -47.57 16.64 -20.39
C GLN A 1012 -46.58 15.53 -20.00
N ASP A 1013 -45.64 15.85 -19.10
CA ASP A 1013 -44.60 14.94 -18.61
C ASP A 1013 -43.69 14.35 -19.70
N ARG A 1014 -43.57 15.06 -20.84
CA ARG A 1014 -42.59 14.73 -21.89
C ARG A 1014 -41.20 15.26 -21.58
N LEU A 1015 -41.08 16.39 -20.89
CA LEU A 1015 -39.79 16.96 -20.49
C LEU A 1015 -39.71 16.96 -18.96
N LEU A 1016 -38.78 16.18 -18.41
CA LEU A 1016 -38.62 15.92 -17.00
C LEU A 1016 -37.24 16.40 -16.54
N PRO A 1017 -37.09 17.68 -16.16
CA PRO A 1017 -35.88 18.13 -15.49
C PRO A 1017 -35.86 17.64 -14.04
N SER A 1018 -34.69 17.21 -13.58
CA SER A 1018 -34.42 16.95 -12.17
C SER A 1018 -33.05 17.48 -11.75
N LEU A 1019 -32.94 17.82 -10.47
CA LEU A 1019 -31.72 18.26 -9.84
C LEU A 1019 -31.58 17.52 -8.52
N THR A 1020 -30.48 16.80 -8.34
CA THR A 1020 -30.09 16.24 -7.05
C THR A 1020 -28.81 16.94 -6.56
N VAL A 1021 -28.80 17.35 -5.30
CA VAL A 1021 -27.65 17.93 -4.62
C VAL A 1021 -27.34 17.09 -3.40
N VAL A 1022 -26.08 16.69 -3.25
CA VAL A 1022 -25.58 15.98 -2.06
C VAL A 1022 -24.53 16.87 -1.41
N TYR A 1023 -24.61 17.10 -0.11
CA TYR A 1023 -23.64 17.91 0.62
C TYR A 1023 -23.31 17.30 1.98
N PHE A 1024 -22.02 17.06 2.20
CA PHE A 1024 -21.48 16.59 3.47
C PHE A 1024 -20.95 17.79 4.27
N LEU A 1025 -21.48 17.98 5.49
CA LEU A 1025 -21.24 19.19 6.29
C LEU A 1025 -19.83 19.24 6.88
N ARG A 1026 -19.27 18.10 7.27
CA ARG A 1026 -17.99 18.06 8.02
C ARG A 1026 -16.78 18.10 7.09
N ASN A 1027 -16.84 17.36 5.99
CA ASN A 1027 -15.72 17.25 5.05
C ASN A 1027 -15.75 18.30 3.93
N ASP A 1028 -16.81 19.12 3.83
CA ASP A 1028 -17.03 20.11 2.77
C ASP A 1028 -16.97 19.50 1.36
N SER A 1029 -17.50 18.28 1.19
CA SER A 1029 -17.64 17.63 -0.11
C SER A 1029 -19.09 17.69 -0.61
N PHE A 1030 -19.27 17.83 -1.93
CA PHE A 1030 -20.59 17.93 -2.54
C PHE A 1030 -20.65 17.31 -3.93
N ALA A 1031 -21.87 16.94 -4.33
CA ALA A 1031 -22.21 16.60 -5.70
C ALA A 1031 -23.43 17.40 -6.17
N VAL A 1032 -23.40 17.85 -7.43
CA VAL A 1032 -24.54 18.49 -8.10
C VAL A 1032 -24.84 17.73 -9.38
N LEU A 1033 -26.04 17.14 -9.44
CA LEU A 1033 -26.46 16.18 -10.46
C LEU A 1033 -27.70 16.69 -11.22
N PRO A 1034 -27.57 17.70 -12.10
CA PRO A 1034 -28.67 18.12 -12.95
C PRO A 1034 -28.83 17.13 -14.11
N GLN A 1035 -30.07 16.75 -14.40
CA GLN A 1035 -30.40 15.95 -15.56
C GLN A 1035 -31.73 16.35 -16.17
N ILE A 1036 -31.92 16.01 -17.44
CA ILE A 1036 -33.13 16.24 -18.19
C ILE A 1036 -33.47 14.96 -18.95
N THR A 1037 -34.65 14.42 -18.68
CA THR A 1037 -35.22 13.32 -19.47
C THR A 1037 -36.27 13.86 -20.44
N TYR A 1038 -36.16 13.48 -21.71
CA TYR A 1038 -37.15 13.77 -22.73
C TYR A 1038 -37.78 12.47 -23.23
N ARG A 1039 -39.11 12.34 -23.10
CA ARG A 1039 -39.90 11.23 -23.62
C ARG A 1039 -40.45 11.59 -24.99
N PHE A 1040 -39.89 10.99 -26.04
CA PHE A 1040 -40.32 11.20 -27.41
C PHE A 1040 -41.63 10.46 -27.70
N THR A 1041 -41.77 9.26 -27.15
CA THR A 1041 -42.97 8.41 -27.18
C THR A 1041 -43.17 7.77 -25.80
N GLU A 1042 -44.19 6.91 -25.65
CA GLU A 1042 -44.40 6.13 -24.42
C GLU A 1042 -43.27 5.13 -24.17
N ASN A 1043 -42.56 4.73 -25.23
CA ASN A 1043 -41.57 3.66 -25.21
C ASN A 1043 -40.14 4.17 -25.43
N PHE A 1044 -39.97 5.38 -25.96
CA PHE A 1044 -38.67 5.93 -26.32
C PHE A 1044 -38.37 7.22 -25.56
N GLN A 1045 -37.30 7.20 -24.78
CA GLN A 1045 -36.84 8.34 -24.01
C GLN A 1045 -35.31 8.51 -24.08
N ALA A 1046 -34.85 9.75 -23.92
CA ALA A 1046 -33.44 10.07 -23.76
C ALA A 1046 -33.22 10.93 -22.51
N THR A 1047 -32.18 10.65 -21.75
CA THR A 1047 -31.75 11.41 -20.57
C THR A 1047 -30.36 11.96 -20.81
N PHE A 1048 -30.20 13.28 -20.63
CA PHE A 1048 -28.89 13.92 -20.59
C PHE A 1048 -28.65 14.44 -19.17
N GLY A 1049 -27.45 14.23 -18.64
CA GLY A 1049 -27.11 14.73 -17.31
C GLY A 1049 -25.63 15.06 -17.15
N ILE A 1050 -25.38 15.81 -16.09
CA ILE A 1050 -24.05 16.24 -15.64
C ILE A 1050 -23.90 15.78 -14.20
N ALA A 1051 -22.71 15.35 -13.81
CA ALA A 1051 -22.35 15.15 -12.42
C ALA A 1051 -21.12 16.00 -12.11
N ALA A 1052 -21.26 16.97 -11.20
CA ALA A 1052 -20.16 17.80 -10.73
C ALA A 1052 -19.82 17.42 -9.29
N PHE A 1053 -18.56 17.11 -9.02
CA PHE A 1053 -18.06 16.69 -7.72
C PHE A 1053 -17.06 17.71 -7.18
N ALA A 1054 -17.04 17.85 -5.86
CA ALA A 1054 -16.02 18.62 -5.18
C ALA A 1054 -15.75 18.03 -3.79
N GLY A 1055 -14.52 18.17 -3.31
CA GLY A 1055 -14.13 17.74 -1.99
C GLY A 1055 -12.65 18.02 -1.72
N ARG A 1056 -12.24 17.88 -0.46
CA ARG A 1056 -10.86 18.07 -0.02
C ARG A 1056 -10.30 16.79 0.58
N GLU A 1057 -8.98 16.65 0.51
CA GLU A 1057 -8.27 15.69 1.33
C GLU A 1057 -8.18 16.20 2.76
N GLU A 1058 -8.39 15.30 3.72
CA GLU A 1058 -8.23 15.57 5.14
C GLU A 1058 -6.94 14.94 5.66
N GLU A 1059 -6.29 15.68 6.56
CA GLU A 1059 -5.09 15.22 7.25
C GLU A 1059 -5.47 14.36 8.45
N ARG A 1060 -4.88 13.17 8.54
CA ARG A 1060 -4.93 12.26 9.68
C ARG A 1060 -3.52 12.05 10.21
N VAL A 1061 -3.40 11.72 11.49
CA VAL A 1061 -2.09 11.33 12.01
C VAL A 1061 -1.69 10.00 11.38
N MET A 1062 -0.41 9.79 11.05
CA MET A 1062 0.02 8.49 10.53
C MET A 1062 -0.15 7.39 11.60
N PRO A 1063 -0.38 6.13 11.19
CA PRO A 1063 -0.44 5.00 12.12
C PRO A 1063 0.90 4.80 12.84
N LEU A 1064 0.85 4.29 14.08
CA LEU A 1064 2.05 3.85 14.81
C LEU A 1064 2.76 2.73 14.07
N ASN A 1065 2.01 1.67 13.73
CA ASN A 1065 2.47 0.54 12.94
C ASN A 1065 1.67 0.52 11.64
N GLY A 1066 2.27 0.95 10.54
CA GLY A 1066 1.65 0.88 9.21
C GLY A 1066 1.92 -0.45 8.53
N LEU A 1067 1.09 -0.84 7.55
CA LEU A 1067 1.40 -1.99 6.68
C LEU A 1067 2.50 -1.68 5.66
N ALA A 1068 2.50 -0.46 5.12
CA ALA A 1068 3.55 0.04 4.24
C ALA A 1068 4.83 0.34 5.04
N PRO A 1069 6.02 0.16 4.45
CA PRO A 1069 7.27 0.51 5.10
C PRO A 1069 7.31 2.02 5.39
N GLY A 1070 8.09 2.39 6.39
CA GLY A 1070 8.40 3.78 6.67
C GLY A 1070 9.09 4.41 5.46
N GLY A 1071 8.50 5.46 4.90
CA GLY A 1071 9.13 6.29 3.88
C GLY A 1071 9.88 7.47 4.48
N GLN A 1072 10.77 8.09 3.71
CA GLN A 1072 11.34 9.39 4.08
C GLN A 1072 10.26 10.47 4.05
N ARG A 1073 10.02 11.12 5.20
CA ARG A 1073 9.01 12.19 5.31
C ARG A 1073 9.64 13.43 5.93
N PHE A 1074 9.38 14.59 5.34
CA PHE A 1074 9.94 15.85 5.79
C PHE A 1074 9.05 17.00 5.35
N GLY A 1075 9.24 18.16 5.97
CA GLY A 1075 8.41 19.34 5.73
C GLY A 1075 7.15 19.38 6.61
N ARG A 1076 6.19 20.22 6.21
CA ARG A 1076 4.94 20.42 6.93
C ARG A 1076 4.03 19.20 6.73
N ASN A 1077 3.64 18.55 7.81
CA ASN A 1077 2.80 17.34 7.83
C ASN A 1077 3.57 16.03 7.53
N ALA A 1078 4.88 15.98 7.84
CA ALA A 1078 5.72 14.78 7.77
C ALA A 1078 5.14 13.55 8.50
N TYR A 1079 4.41 13.75 9.59
CA TYR A 1079 3.86 12.67 10.40
C TYR A 1079 2.35 12.49 10.20
N SER A 1080 1.85 12.93 9.05
CA SER A 1080 0.44 12.87 8.71
C SER A 1080 0.23 12.02 7.46
N SER A 1081 -0.90 11.32 7.43
CA SER A 1081 -1.46 10.67 6.26
C SER A 1081 -2.65 11.49 5.75
N PHE A 1082 -3.02 11.34 4.48
CA PHE A 1082 -4.16 12.05 3.91
C PHE A 1082 -5.22 11.07 3.42
N ILE A 1083 -6.48 11.37 3.73
CA ILE A 1083 -7.64 10.58 3.31
C ILE A 1083 -8.58 11.42 2.45
N GLU A 1084 -9.39 10.75 1.63
CA GLU A 1084 -10.46 11.34 0.82
C GLU A 1084 -11.83 10.94 1.40
N PRO A 1085 -12.38 11.70 2.38
CA PRO A 1085 -13.65 11.37 3.00
C PRO A 1085 -14.85 11.70 2.09
N GLY A 1086 -15.91 10.89 2.18
CA GLY A 1086 -17.17 11.11 1.45
C GLY A 1086 -16.97 11.23 -0.06
N LEU A 1087 -17.52 12.29 -0.67
CA LEU A 1087 -17.45 12.49 -2.13
C LEU A 1087 -16.06 12.94 -2.61
N ALA A 1088 -15.12 13.24 -1.71
CA ALA A 1088 -13.75 13.57 -2.11
C ALA A 1088 -13.06 12.41 -2.86
N ALA A 1089 -13.48 11.16 -2.63
CA ALA A 1089 -12.95 9.97 -3.30
C ALA A 1089 -13.21 9.94 -4.81
N VAL A 1090 -14.22 10.69 -5.28
CA VAL A 1090 -14.61 10.81 -6.70
C VAL A 1090 -14.51 12.24 -7.22
N ARG A 1091 -13.85 13.15 -6.50
CA ARG A 1091 -13.77 14.58 -6.87
C ARG A 1091 -13.16 14.86 -8.25
N GLU A 1092 -12.32 13.96 -8.76
CA GLU A 1092 -11.62 14.11 -10.04
C GLU A 1092 -12.38 13.45 -11.20
N ARG A 1093 -13.69 13.22 -11.03
CA ARG A 1093 -14.54 12.44 -11.93
C ARG A 1093 -15.81 13.19 -12.34
N ASP A 1094 -15.68 14.46 -12.69
CA ASP A 1094 -16.82 15.19 -13.23
C ASP A 1094 -17.33 14.50 -14.51
N GLU A 1095 -18.63 14.25 -14.58
CA GLU A 1095 -19.23 13.42 -15.62
C GLU A 1095 -20.18 14.19 -16.53
N LEU A 1096 -20.17 13.81 -17.81
CA LEU A 1096 -21.29 14.01 -18.72
C LEU A 1096 -21.85 12.64 -19.12
N TYR A 1097 -23.17 12.49 -19.12
CA TYR A 1097 -23.79 11.24 -19.56
C TYR A 1097 -25.05 11.45 -20.41
N LEU A 1098 -25.25 10.50 -21.32
CA LEU A 1098 -26.42 10.37 -22.18
C LEU A 1098 -26.95 8.94 -22.06
N ARG A 1099 -28.23 8.77 -21.75
CA ARG A 1099 -28.93 7.49 -21.78
C ARG A 1099 -30.04 7.54 -22.81
N ILE A 1100 -30.15 6.52 -23.64
CA ILE A 1100 -31.22 6.38 -24.63
C ILE A 1100 -31.90 5.04 -24.36
N ARG A 1101 -33.17 5.07 -23.96
CA ARG A 1101 -33.92 3.87 -23.57
C ARG A 1101 -35.11 3.65 -24.51
N TYR A 1102 -35.26 2.40 -24.93
CA TYR A 1102 -36.42 1.88 -25.63
C TYR A 1102 -37.01 0.71 -24.82
N THR A 1103 -38.19 0.89 -24.25
CA THR A 1103 -38.94 -0.14 -23.51
C THR A 1103 -39.87 -0.88 -24.46
N PHE A 1104 -40.02 -2.20 -24.33
CA PHE A 1104 -40.86 -3.00 -25.22
C PHE A 1104 -41.75 -4.01 -24.50
#